data_AF-A0A2D9JI01-F1
#
_entry.id   AF-A0A2D9JI01-F1
#
_cell.length_a   1.000
_cell.length_b   1.000
_cell.length_c   1.000
_cell.angle_alpha   90.00
_cell.angle_beta   90.00
_cell.angle_gamma   90.00
#
_symmetry.space_group_name_H-M   'P 1'
#
loop_
_entity.id
_entity.type
_entity.pdbx_description
1 polymer ?
#
loop_
_entity_poly.entity_id
_entity_poly.type
_entity_poly.pdbx_seq_one_letter_code
_entity_poly.pdbx_strand_id
1 'polypeptide(L)'
;MLVTMIQVVSKGISIVSKWNVRRPALRVFAAVTLLAGTALVSFSGGIAPAVGQETNPRTVAKPLDARSRTIVQSVDRQVKRAGAAYAGGDYETSGDALRKAIKQIEVAGNAESSDLHDALLPMMRRIVNARAMLELEGVTLPPFRIPERPKATTEPMAESSSDPSGQPSTDGVSFVSEVAPILVDKCGSCHIRGSKGGFAMPTFAKLMEGPPEGVVVFPGDVIASRLIETIETGDMPRGGGKVSKEQLDTLKQWVTQGAKFDGPDPTAMLTSLKSGEATPDTPATPEPDQPTMVGKPTGNETVSFSKDVAPLLVENCTGCHLDAMQTRGGLRMDTLAQMLRGGDSGSVMKPGDGEASLLVQKLRGSAGDRMPAGGRPPLSDNDIQLISTWISEGAKVDEALVQTPMKVVTAQAWLSAAASSEVSQRRAEIAEDEFRLAGADVNRLQNHQSDHFAVWGEVSPATLETVAESAEAALQQARKFLPKADGSPEDFFHGKASIYVLPKRYDYSEFAKMVEGRSVPAEWQSHWKYDGIRAYVAVVASERASEEEIAGRVVAPVASLAVVSRGEGVPRWFAQGLGTAISGGESKRDRNANMRRQAELVTAVGSLKSGKDFLNGKLPPERADRMAVAIAESLLSRQNRRGFAAVLRNPQSGQPFPQAFQAGMNMTPIAYVDAWLQWVK
;
A
#
# COMPACT_ATOMS: atom_id res chain seq x y z
N MET A 1 54.47 17.02 -2.70
CA MET A 1 54.33 17.81 -1.46
C MET A 1 53.92 19.21 -1.88
N LEU A 2 52.62 19.45 -2.08
CA LEU A 2 51.62 19.79 -1.05
C LEU A 2 51.83 21.22 -0.53
N VAL A 3 50.80 22.03 -0.78
CA VAL A 3 50.38 23.26 -0.07
C VAL A 3 51.19 24.52 -0.32
N THR A 4 50.62 25.48 -1.07
CA THR A 4 49.96 26.66 -0.47
C THR A 4 49.02 27.29 -1.50
N MET A 5 47.75 27.37 -1.10
CA MET A 5 46.62 27.99 -1.77
C MET A 5 46.37 29.35 -1.09
N ILE A 6 45.54 30.24 -1.69
CA ILE A 6 44.77 31.34 -1.03
C ILE A 6 45.61 32.66 -0.90
N GLN A 7 45.24 33.87 -1.39
CA GLN A 7 43.95 34.47 -1.78
C GLN A 7 44.12 35.94 -2.32
N VAL A 8 43.03 36.49 -2.92
CA VAL A 8 42.66 37.92 -3.17
C VAL A 8 43.41 38.62 -4.33
N VAL A 9 42.77 39.11 -5.42
CA VAL A 9 41.95 40.34 -5.49
C VAL A 9 40.81 40.27 -6.52
N SER A 10 39.69 40.86 -6.11
CA SER A 10 38.38 41.07 -6.75
C SER A 10 38.32 42.33 -7.65
N LYS A 11 37.54 42.30 -8.75
CA LYS A 11 36.43 43.27 -9.09
C LYS A 11 36.14 43.41 -10.60
N GLY A 12 34.83 43.43 -10.92
CA GLY A 12 34.17 44.19 -12.00
C GLY A 12 34.35 43.67 -13.42
N ILE A 13 33.32 43.52 -14.26
CA ILE A 13 32.56 44.62 -14.87
C ILE A 13 31.23 44.08 -15.45
N SER A 14 30.24 44.97 -15.48
CA SER A 14 28.84 44.82 -15.91
C SER A 14 28.63 45.11 -17.42
N ILE A 15 27.38 44.96 -17.89
CA ILE A 15 26.72 45.62 -19.05
C ILE A 15 26.47 44.79 -20.34
N VAL A 16 25.20 44.38 -20.47
CA VAL A 16 24.24 44.57 -21.58
C VAL A 16 24.80 44.88 -22.98
N SER A 17 24.50 44.02 -23.97
CA SER A 17 23.94 44.51 -25.24
C SER A 17 23.11 43.43 -25.97
N LYS A 18 21.91 43.87 -26.36
CA LYS A 18 20.93 43.25 -27.25
C LYS A 18 21.59 42.79 -28.54
N TRP A 19 21.22 41.64 -29.13
CA TRP A 19 20.94 41.49 -30.58
C TRP A 19 20.10 40.23 -30.80
N ASN A 20 18.98 40.43 -31.50
CA ASN A 20 17.96 39.46 -31.90
C ASN A 20 18.19 39.15 -33.39
N VAL A 21 18.37 37.90 -33.84
CA VAL A 21 17.97 37.39 -35.18
C VAL A 21 17.95 35.85 -35.18
N ARG A 22 17.01 35.34 -35.99
CA ARG A 22 16.51 33.99 -36.25
C ARG A 22 17.56 32.95 -36.76
N ARG A 23 17.35 31.69 -36.31
CA ARG A 23 17.58 30.32 -36.87
C ARG A 23 18.09 30.15 -38.33
N PRO A 24 18.48 28.92 -38.79
CA PRO A 24 19.29 27.84 -38.19
C PRO A 24 20.30 27.19 -39.19
N ALA A 25 21.04 26.18 -38.71
CA ALA A 25 21.54 24.98 -39.42
C ALA A 25 23.04 24.84 -39.79
N LEU A 26 23.46 23.56 -39.69
CA LEU A 26 24.67 22.86 -40.14
C LEU A 26 25.96 22.93 -39.31
N ARG A 27 26.17 21.80 -38.59
CA ARG A 27 27.36 20.94 -38.50
C ARG A 27 28.70 21.50 -38.99
N VAL A 28 29.76 21.33 -38.18
CA VAL A 28 31.10 20.76 -38.51
C VAL A 28 31.97 20.78 -37.22
N PHE A 29 32.96 19.89 -37.19
CA PHE A 29 33.97 19.55 -36.16
C PHE A 29 33.59 18.45 -35.17
N ALA A 30 34.46 17.49 -34.84
CA ALA A 30 35.65 16.93 -35.46
C ALA A 30 36.05 15.73 -34.59
N ALA A 31 36.67 14.73 -35.22
CA ALA A 31 37.28 13.60 -34.58
C ALA A 31 38.47 14.00 -33.68
N VAL A 32 38.60 13.35 -32.52
CA VAL A 32 39.90 13.04 -31.91
C VAL A 32 39.86 11.59 -31.44
N THR A 33 40.78 10.84 -32.04
CA THR A 33 41.17 9.44 -31.85
C THR A 33 41.93 9.24 -30.53
N LEU A 34 41.79 8.08 -29.88
CA LEU A 34 42.86 7.18 -29.36
C LEU A 34 42.20 5.98 -28.64
N LEU A 35 42.24 4.76 -29.20
CA LEU A 35 43.29 3.72 -29.12
C LEU A 35 43.38 2.95 -27.79
N ALA A 36 42.83 1.73 -27.80
CA ALA A 36 43.34 0.49 -27.18
C ALA A 36 42.29 -0.60 -27.53
N GLY A 37 42.56 -1.73 -28.17
CA GLY A 37 43.75 -2.56 -28.14
C GLY A 37 43.27 -3.98 -27.83
N THR A 38 42.87 -4.72 -28.85
CA THR A 38 42.51 -6.15 -28.80
C THR A 38 43.72 -7.00 -28.42
N ALA A 39 43.57 -7.87 -27.42
CA ALA A 39 44.42 -9.05 -27.23
C ALA A 39 43.58 -10.21 -26.70
N LEU A 40 43.31 -11.17 -27.59
CA LEU A 40 42.81 -12.51 -27.28
C LEU A 40 44.03 -13.40 -27.04
N VAL A 41 44.15 -13.97 -25.84
CA VAL A 41 45.09 -15.06 -25.56
C VAL A 41 44.28 -16.18 -24.91
N SER A 42 44.20 -17.31 -25.62
CA SER A 42 43.78 -18.60 -25.08
C SER A 42 44.86 -19.15 -24.15
N PHE A 43 44.48 -19.65 -22.98
CA PHE A 43 45.27 -20.65 -22.27
C PHE A 43 44.36 -21.62 -21.51
N SER A 44 44.51 -22.89 -21.86
CA SER A 44 43.96 -24.07 -21.22
C SER A 44 44.81 -24.47 -20.00
N GLY A 45 44.18 -24.87 -18.91
CA GLY A 45 44.85 -25.49 -17.75
C GLY A 45 43.89 -25.67 -16.59
N GLY A 46 43.51 -26.92 -16.29
CA GLY A 46 42.73 -27.26 -15.11
C GLY A 46 43.59 -27.44 -13.86
N ILE A 47 42.93 -27.39 -12.69
CA ILE A 47 43.19 -28.13 -11.45
C ILE A 47 42.00 -27.85 -10.50
N ALA A 48 41.49 -28.89 -9.85
CA ALA A 48 40.35 -28.89 -8.90
C ALA A 48 40.66 -28.16 -7.57
N PRO A 49 39.65 -27.94 -6.69
CA PRO A 49 39.44 -28.95 -5.62
C PRO A 49 38.00 -29.18 -5.13
N ALA A 50 37.80 -30.42 -4.65
CA ALA A 50 37.06 -30.90 -3.47
C ALA A 50 35.66 -30.36 -3.05
N VAL A 51 34.67 -31.24 -3.28
CA VAL A 51 33.68 -31.82 -2.33
C VAL A 51 33.05 -30.94 -1.23
N GLY A 52 31.70 -30.84 -1.29
CA GLY A 52 30.86 -31.22 -0.14
C GLY A 52 29.67 -30.33 0.19
N GLN A 53 28.56 -30.40 -0.58
CA GLN A 53 27.21 -30.15 -0.05
C GLN A 53 26.16 -31.00 -0.77
N GLU A 54 25.33 -31.69 0.02
CA GLU A 54 24.24 -32.59 -0.38
C GLU A 54 23.16 -31.87 -1.19
N THR A 55 22.77 -32.44 -2.32
CA THR A 55 21.67 -31.96 -3.16
C THR A 55 20.42 -32.81 -2.94
N ASN A 56 19.32 -32.15 -2.54
CA ASN A 56 17.94 -32.66 -2.61
C ASN A 56 17.56 -32.96 -4.09
N PRO A 57 16.88 -34.07 -4.44
CA PRO A 57 16.72 -34.46 -5.83
C PRO A 57 15.65 -33.64 -6.53
N ARG A 58 16.06 -32.90 -7.57
CA ARG A 58 15.15 -32.34 -8.59
C ARG A 58 14.52 -33.48 -9.37
N THR A 59 13.19 -33.51 -9.46
CA THR A 59 12.46 -34.21 -10.51
C THR A 59 12.99 -33.76 -11.87
N VAL A 60 13.71 -34.65 -12.55
CA VAL A 60 14.25 -34.42 -13.88
C VAL A 60 13.08 -34.44 -14.86
N ALA A 61 12.73 -33.27 -15.43
CA ALA A 61 11.85 -33.21 -16.59
C ALA A 61 12.46 -34.08 -17.71
N LYS A 62 11.64 -34.95 -18.32
CA LYS A 62 12.09 -35.87 -19.35
C LYS A 62 12.77 -35.05 -20.46
N PRO A 63 14.01 -35.37 -20.87
CA PRO A 63 14.70 -34.59 -21.88
C PRO A 63 13.92 -34.69 -23.21
N LEU A 64 13.63 -33.53 -23.81
CA LEU A 64 13.01 -33.43 -25.13
C LEU A 64 13.75 -34.32 -26.14
N ASP A 65 13.01 -35.08 -26.93
CA ASP A 65 13.60 -35.90 -27.99
C ASP A 65 14.32 -35.01 -29.03
N ALA A 66 15.20 -35.60 -29.83
CA ALA A 66 16.04 -34.87 -30.76
C ALA A 66 15.23 -34.08 -31.82
N ARG A 67 14.07 -34.60 -32.22
CA ARG A 67 13.17 -33.95 -33.19
C ARG A 67 12.49 -32.74 -32.54
N SER A 68 11.95 -32.90 -31.33
CA SER A 68 11.34 -31.82 -30.55
C SER A 68 12.32 -30.68 -30.25
N ARG A 69 13.57 -31.00 -29.88
CA ARG A 69 14.63 -29.98 -29.70
C ARG A 69 14.93 -29.21 -30.97
N THR A 70 14.97 -29.89 -32.11
CA THR A 70 15.24 -29.26 -33.41
C THR A 70 14.11 -28.31 -33.81
N ILE A 71 12.85 -28.69 -33.55
CA ILE A 71 11.67 -27.84 -33.78
C ILE A 71 11.74 -26.58 -32.92
N VAL A 72 11.97 -26.73 -31.62
CA VAL A 72 12.09 -25.61 -30.67
C VAL A 72 13.19 -24.62 -31.10
N GLN A 73 14.37 -25.13 -31.46
CA GLN A 73 15.47 -24.27 -31.93
C GLN A 73 15.16 -23.58 -33.25
N SER A 74 14.42 -24.24 -34.15
CA SER A 74 14.02 -23.65 -35.44
C SER A 74 13.03 -22.50 -35.25
N VAL A 75 12.01 -22.71 -34.42
CA VAL A 75 11.00 -21.70 -34.08
C VAL A 75 11.65 -20.52 -33.35
N ASP A 76 12.52 -20.77 -32.37
CA ASP A 76 13.25 -19.71 -31.66
C ASP A 76 14.09 -18.84 -32.61
N ARG A 77 14.77 -19.45 -33.59
CA ARG A 77 15.49 -18.70 -34.63
C ARG A 77 14.57 -17.82 -35.46
N GLN A 78 13.39 -18.30 -35.86
CA GLN A 78 12.43 -17.50 -36.63
C GLN A 78 11.88 -16.33 -35.80
N VAL A 79 11.52 -16.56 -34.54
CA VAL A 79 11.02 -15.50 -33.64
C VAL A 79 12.11 -14.45 -33.38
N LYS A 80 13.37 -14.85 -33.19
CA LYS A 80 14.49 -13.91 -33.06
C LYS A 80 14.75 -13.11 -34.33
N ARG A 81 14.68 -13.76 -35.50
CA ARG A 81 14.81 -13.09 -36.80
C ARG A 81 13.69 -12.07 -37.01
N ALA A 82 12.45 -12.41 -36.63
CA ALA A 82 11.33 -11.48 -36.69
C ALA A 82 11.57 -10.24 -35.82
N GLY A 83 12.02 -10.43 -34.57
CA GLY A 83 12.33 -9.32 -33.66
C GLY A 83 13.47 -8.43 -34.19
N ALA A 84 14.52 -9.02 -34.76
CA ALA A 84 15.63 -8.27 -35.35
C ALA A 84 15.21 -7.45 -36.58
N ALA A 85 14.39 -8.03 -37.47
CA ALA A 85 13.87 -7.34 -38.65
C ALA A 85 12.92 -6.19 -38.26
N TYR A 86 12.04 -6.41 -37.27
CA TYR A 86 11.15 -5.38 -36.72
C TYR A 86 11.94 -4.21 -36.15
N ALA A 87 12.97 -4.48 -35.35
CA ALA A 87 13.82 -3.44 -34.78
C ALA A 87 14.62 -2.66 -35.85
N GLY A 88 14.86 -3.29 -37.00
CA GLY A 88 15.48 -2.66 -38.18
C GLY A 88 14.51 -1.90 -39.09
N GLY A 89 13.21 -1.88 -38.78
CA GLY A 89 12.17 -1.26 -39.61
C GLY A 89 11.76 -2.07 -40.85
N ASP A 90 12.22 -3.32 -40.98
CA ASP A 90 11.84 -4.23 -42.06
C ASP A 90 10.67 -5.12 -41.61
N TYR A 91 9.47 -4.54 -41.67
CA TYR A 91 8.25 -5.16 -41.16
C TYR A 91 7.78 -6.36 -42.00
N GLU A 92 8.02 -6.37 -43.32
CA GLU A 92 7.63 -7.49 -44.18
C GLU A 92 8.50 -8.72 -43.92
N THR A 93 9.82 -8.55 -43.80
CA THR A 93 10.72 -9.66 -43.41
C THR A 93 10.41 -10.16 -41.99
N SER A 94 10.00 -9.27 -41.10
CA SER A 94 9.54 -9.62 -39.76
C SER A 94 8.27 -10.47 -39.80
N GLY A 95 7.29 -10.05 -40.61
CA GLY A 95 6.06 -10.79 -40.86
C GLY A 95 6.30 -12.17 -41.45
N ASP A 96 7.19 -12.29 -42.45
CA ASP A 96 7.56 -13.57 -43.07
C ASP A 96 8.20 -14.55 -42.09
N ALA A 97 9.06 -14.06 -41.19
CA ALA A 97 9.66 -14.89 -40.16
C ALA A 97 8.61 -15.38 -39.15
N LEU A 98 7.62 -14.55 -38.77
CA LEU A 98 6.51 -14.98 -37.93
C LEU A 98 5.58 -15.96 -38.63
N ARG A 99 5.23 -15.75 -39.91
CA ARG A 99 4.43 -16.71 -40.69
C ARG A 99 5.08 -18.10 -40.72
N LYS A 100 6.40 -18.16 -40.86
CA LYS A 100 7.17 -19.41 -40.79
C LYS A 100 7.16 -20.04 -39.40
N ALA A 101 7.31 -19.24 -38.34
CA ALA A 101 7.25 -19.71 -36.97
C ALA A 101 5.86 -20.30 -36.63
N ILE A 102 4.78 -19.60 -37.00
CA ILE A 102 3.39 -20.04 -36.81
C ILE A 102 3.16 -21.38 -37.51
N LYS A 103 3.52 -21.48 -38.80
CA LYS A 103 3.38 -22.72 -39.56
C LYS A 103 4.15 -23.89 -38.94
N GLN A 104 5.36 -23.63 -38.42
CA GLN A 104 6.16 -24.65 -37.75
C GLN A 104 5.51 -25.14 -36.45
N ILE A 105 4.87 -24.24 -35.70
CA ILE A 105 4.15 -24.57 -34.46
C ILE A 105 2.86 -25.32 -34.76
N GLU A 106 2.12 -24.95 -35.80
CA GLU A 106 0.92 -25.68 -36.23
C GLU A 106 1.25 -27.11 -36.67
N VAL A 107 2.33 -27.28 -37.44
CA VAL A 107 2.81 -28.61 -37.85
C VAL A 107 3.32 -29.42 -36.65
N ALA A 108 3.93 -28.76 -35.66
CA ALA A 108 4.42 -29.40 -34.44
C ALA A 108 3.31 -29.76 -33.45
N GLY A 109 2.24 -28.96 -33.38
CA GLY A 109 1.08 -29.17 -32.50
C GLY A 109 0.25 -30.40 -32.86
N ASN A 110 0.38 -30.91 -34.09
CA ASN A 110 -0.22 -32.18 -34.52
C ASN A 110 0.55 -33.43 -34.02
N ALA A 111 1.67 -33.25 -33.31
CA ALA A 111 2.35 -34.32 -32.58
C ALA A 111 2.03 -34.18 -31.09
N GLU A 112 1.33 -35.16 -30.52
CA GLU A 112 0.71 -35.16 -29.18
C GLU A 112 1.70 -35.16 -27.99
N SER A 113 2.74 -34.32 -28.01
CA SER A 113 3.73 -34.24 -26.92
C SER A 113 3.49 -33.01 -26.04
N SER A 114 3.07 -33.26 -24.79
CA SER A 114 2.96 -32.24 -23.74
C SER A 114 4.29 -31.51 -23.50
N ASP A 115 5.42 -32.21 -23.61
CA ASP A 115 6.74 -31.66 -23.33
C ASP A 115 7.18 -30.68 -24.44
N LEU A 116 6.89 -31.00 -25.70
CA LEU A 116 7.14 -30.10 -26.84
C LEU A 116 6.25 -28.84 -26.74
N HIS A 117 4.99 -29.01 -26.33
CA HIS A 117 4.08 -27.90 -26.09
C HIS A 117 4.64 -26.93 -25.05
N ASP A 118 5.08 -27.46 -23.89
CA ASP A 118 5.65 -26.66 -22.81
C ASP A 118 6.93 -25.92 -23.24
N ALA A 119 7.77 -26.59 -24.03
CA ALA A 119 9.00 -25.99 -24.56
C ALA A 119 8.74 -24.87 -25.58
N LEU A 120 7.66 -24.97 -26.37
CA LEU A 120 7.27 -23.95 -27.37
C LEU A 120 6.49 -22.77 -26.75
N LEU A 121 5.91 -22.94 -25.56
CA LEU A 121 5.02 -21.95 -24.93
C LEU A 121 5.62 -20.53 -24.81
N PRO A 122 6.89 -20.33 -24.44
CA PRO A 122 7.49 -19.00 -24.41
C PRO A 122 7.54 -18.32 -25.79
N MET A 123 7.78 -19.09 -26.85
CA MET A 123 7.79 -18.58 -28.23
C MET A 123 6.38 -18.28 -28.73
N MET A 124 5.39 -19.14 -28.41
CA MET A 124 3.98 -18.91 -28.75
C MET A 124 3.46 -17.59 -28.16
N ARG A 125 3.79 -17.29 -26.89
CA ARG A 125 3.45 -16.00 -26.25
C ARG A 125 4.09 -14.80 -26.94
N ARG A 126 5.35 -14.92 -27.38
CA ARG A 126 6.04 -13.86 -28.13
C ARG A 126 5.42 -13.61 -29.50
N ILE A 127 4.96 -14.65 -30.18
CA ILE A 127 4.28 -14.54 -31.48
C ILE A 127 2.96 -13.78 -31.34
N VAL A 128 2.17 -14.03 -30.30
CA VAL A 128 0.92 -13.29 -30.03
C VAL A 128 1.18 -11.80 -29.91
N ASN A 129 2.19 -11.39 -29.14
CA ASN A 129 2.52 -9.99 -28.94
C ASN A 129 3.12 -9.34 -30.21
N ALA A 130 4.02 -10.03 -30.90
CA ALA A 130 4.67 -9.51 -32.10
C ALA A 130 3.69 -9.33 -33.26
N ARG A 131 2.63 -10.15 -33.31
CA ARG A 131 1.57 -10.02 -34.32
C ARG A 131 0.76 -8.73 -34.17
N ALA A 132 0.37 -8.38 -32.94
CA ALA A 132 -0.33 -7.12 -32.69
C ALA A 132 0.50 -5.90 -33.11
N MET A 133 1.82 -5.95 -32.89
CA MET A 133 2.72 -4.87 -33.31
C MET A 133 2.85 -4.77 -34.83
N LEU A 134 2.95 -5.90 -35.54
CA LEU A 134 3.07 -5.90 -37.00
C LEU A 134 1.77 -5.55 -37.72
N GLU A 135 0.61 -5.90 -37.16
CA GLU A 135 -0.70 -5.50 -37.70
C GLU A 135 -0.88 -3.97 -37.65
N LEU A 136 -0.32 -3.29 -36.64
CA LEU A 136 -0.31 -1.82 -36.56
C LEU A 136 0.55 -1.16 -37.64
N GLU A 137 1.61 -1.85 -38.09
CA GLU A 137 2.49 -1.42 -39.18
C GLU A 137 1.96 -1.85 -40.56
N GLY A 138 0.75 -2.41 -40.64
CA GLY A 138 0.08 -2.80 -41.89
C GLY A 138 0.45 -4.18 -42.43
N VAL A 139 1.17 -5.01 -41.67
CA VAL A 139 1.56 -6.37 -42.07
C VAL A 139 0.53 -7.39 -41.57
N THR A 140 -0.22 -7.98 -42.51
CA THR A 140 -1.27 -8.96 -42.19
C THR A 140 -0.68 -10.35 -41.88
N LEU A 141 -1.04 -10.88 -40.70
CA LEU A 141 -0.61 -12.20 -40.24
C LEU A 141 -1.82 -13.12 -39.99
N PRO A 142 -1.67 -14.44 -40.17
CA PRO A 142 -2.75 -15.38 -39.92
C PRO A 142 -3.16 -15.40 -38.43
N PRO A 143 -4.43 -15.70 -38.12
CA PRO A 143 -4.90 -15.83 -36.75
C PRO A 143 -4.12 -16.91 -36.02
N PHE A 144 -3.49 -16.57 -34.90
CA PHE A 144 -2.74 -17.50 -34.08
C PHE A 144 -3.27 -17.50 -32.65
N ARG A 145 -3.66 -18.67 -32.15
CA ARG A 145 -4.00 -18.92 -30.75
C ARG A 145 -3.08 -20.01 -30.21
N ILE A 146 -2.70 -19.89 -28.94
CA ILE A 146 -1.90 -20.91 -28.28
C ILE A 146 -2.77 -22.18 -28.18
N PRO A 147 -2.35 -23.33 -28.76
CA PRO A 147 -3.11 -24.58 -28.68
C PRO A 147 -3.27 -25.06 -27.22
N GLU A 148 -4.25 -25.92 -26.94
CA GLU A 148 -4.35 -26.57 -25.63
C GLU A 148 -3.24 -27.62 -25.44
N ARG A 149 -2.77 -27.80 -24.19
CA ARG A 149 -1.69 -28.75 -23.85
C ARG A 149 -2.20 -30.21 -23.97
N PRO A 150 -1.53 -31.10 -24.74
CA PRO A 150 -1.91 -32.52 -24.83
C PRO A 150 -1.82 -33.28 -23.49
N LYS A 151 -2.71 -34.25 -23.25
CA LYS A 151 -2.69 -35.13 -22.05
C LYS A 151 -1.63 -36.23 -22.22
N ALA A 152 -0.81 -36.50 -21.19
CA ALA A 152 0.23 -37.53 -21.24
C ALA A 152 -0.37 -38.96 -21.22
N THR A 153 0.02 -39.81 -22.16
CA THR A 153 -0.40 -41.22 -22.27
C THR A 153 0.44 -42.14 -21.38
N THR A 154 -0.20 -42.96 -20.54
CA THR A 154 0.40 -44.17 -19.94
C THR A 154 -0.65 -45.28 -19.81
N GLU A 155 -0.34 -46.46 -20.38
CA GLU A 155 -1.06 -47.75 -20.27
C GLU A 155 -0.51 -48.62 -19.10
N PRO A 156 -1.20 -49.71 -18.71
CA PRO A 156 -1.31 -50.14 -17.31
C PRO A 156 -0.49 -51.40 -16.93
N MET A 157 -0.13 -51.54 -15.66
CA MET A 157 0.15 -52.84 -15.03
C MET A 157 -0.42 -52.92 -13.61
N ALA A 158 -0.91 -54.11 -13.31
CA ALA A 158 -1.85 -54.47 -12.26
C ALA A 158 -1.22 -54.75 -10.87
N GLU A 159 -2.06 -54.49 -9.86
CA GLU A 159 -2.31 -55.22 -8.60
C GLU A 159 -1.15 -55.69 -7.68
N SER A 160 -1.16 -55.18 -6.45
CA SER A 160 -1.61 -56.01 -5.31
C SER A 160 -2.20 -55.13 -4.20
N SER A 161 -3.19 -55.70 -3.52
CA SER A 161 -4.26 -55.05 -2.77
C SER A 161 -4.06 -55.09 -1.26
N SER A 162 -4.56 -54.06 -0.57
CA SER A 162 -5.40 -54.19 0.62
C SER A 162 -6.00 -52.83 0.98
N ASP A 163 -7.32 -52.73 0.80
CA ASP A 163 -8.21 -51.64 1.20
C ASP A 163 -8.58 -51.82 2.69
N PRO A 164 -8.89 -50.76 3.47
CA PRO A 164 -10.19 -50.12 3.31
C PRO A 164 -10.16 -48.58 3.45
N SER A 165 -10.76 -47.93 2.45
CA SER A 165 -11.50 -46.66 2.55
C SER A 165 -10.72 -45.44 3.07
N GLY A 166 -10.12 -44.71 2.14
CA GLY A 166 -9.63 -43.35 2.33
C GLY A 166 -8.98 -42.83 1.05
N GLN A 167 -9.79 -42.44 0.06
CA GLN A 167 -9.30 -41.82 -1.18
C GLN A 167 -8.39 -40.62 -0.87
N PRO A 168 -7.18 -40.51 -1.44
CA PRO A 168 -6.46 -39.24 -1.47
C PRO A 168 -6.99 -38.40 -2.63
N SER A 169 -7.70 -37.32 -2.32
CA SER A 169 -8.27 -36.37 -3.27
C SER A 169 -7.19 -35.55 -4.00
N THR A 170 -7.31 -35.46 -5.31
CA THR A 170 -6.55 -34.56 -6.21
C THR A 170 -7.21 -33.19 -6.34
N ASP A 171 -7.67 -32.59 -5.24
CA ASP A 171 -8.27 -31.25 -5.24
C ASP A 171 -7.31 -30.24 -4.59
N GLY A 172 -7.35 -28.99 -5.05
CA GLY A 172 -6.60 -27.89 -4.44
C GLY A 172 -6.94 -27.72 -2.96
N VAL A 173 -6.11 -26.99 -2.23
CA VAL A 173 -6.29 -26.79 -0.78
C VAL A 173 -7.64 -26.11 -0.54
N SER A 174 -8.52 -26.81 0.17
CA SER A 174 -9.85 -26.33 0.52
C SER A 174 -9.76 -25.26 1.59
N PHE A 175 -10.46 -24.14 1.39
CA PHE A 175 -10.53 -23.14 2.44
C PHE A 175 -11.37 -23.68 3.62
N VAL A 176 -12.53 -24.28 3.34
CA VAL A 176 -13.44 -24.73 4.39
C VAL A 176 -12.86 -25.87 5.22
N SER A 177 -12.28 -26.90 4.60
CA SER A 177 -11.85 -28.11 5.33
C SER A 177 -10.40 -28.05 5.82
N GLU A 178 -9.51 -27.29 5.16
CA GLU A 178 -8.09 -27.30 5.50
C GLU A 178 -7.60 -25.97 6.09
N VAL A 179 -8.02 -24.82 5.56
CA VAL A 179 -7.52 -23.50 5.99
C VAL A 179 -8.30 -22.94 7.18
N ALA A 180 -9.63 -22.94 7.11
CA ALA A 180 -10.50 -22.36 8.12
C ALA A 180 -10.25 -22.97 9.52
N PRO A 181 -10.05 -24.30 9.68
CA PRO A 181 -9.72 -24.87 10.99
C PRO A 181 -8.41 -24.34 11.56
N ILE A 182 -7.38 -24.15 10.73
CA ILE A 182 -6.08 -23.56 11.15
C ILE A 182 -6.31 -22.14 11.67
N LEU A 183 -7.06 -21.32 10.93
CA LEU A 183 -7.35 -19.93 11.31
C LEU A 183 -8.19 -19.85 12.60
N VAL A 184 -9.22 -20.69 12.72
CA VAL A 184 -10.08 -20.75 13.92
C VAL A 184 -9.26 -21.16 15.15
N ASP A 185 -8.41 -22.15 15.03
CA ASP A 185 -7.71 -22.73 16.18
C ASP A 185 -6.49 -21.94 16.61
N LYS A 186 -5.75 -21.40 15.64
CA LYS A 186 -4.49 -20.70 15.90
C LYS A 186 -4.67 -19.21 16.09
N CYS A 187 -5.68 -18.63 15.44
CA CYS A 187 -5.86 -17.18 15.40
C CYS A 187 -7.21 -16.73 15.99
N GLY A 188 -8.18 -17.64 16.11
CA GLY A 188 -9.58 -17.27 16.34
C GLY A 188 -9.90 -16.67 17.69
N SER A 189 -9.09 -16.92 18.73
CA SER A 189 -9.28 -16.29 20.05
C SER A 189 -9.06 -14.77 20.01
N CYS A 190 -8.18 -14.29 19.14
CA CYS A 190 -7.76 -12.88 19.08
C CYS A 190 -8.27 -12.15 17.83
N HIS A 191 -8.46 -12.85 16.72
CA HIS A 191 -8.80 -12.25 15.43
C HIS A 191 -10.15 -12.71 14.85
N ILE A 192 -10.84 -13.70 15.45
CA ILE A 192 -12.22 -14.06 15.05
C ILE A 192 -13.21 -13.60 16.12
N ARG A 193 -12.93 -13.94 17.39
CA ARG A 193 -13.68 -13.49 18.57
C ARG A 193 -13.24 -12.13 19.11
N GLY A 194 -12.20 -11.54 18.52
CA GLY A 194 -11.66 -10.23 18.89
C GLY A 194 -11.01 -9.55 17.69
N SER A 195 -10.39 -8.40 17.94
CA SER A 195 -9.71 -7.60 16.91
C SER A 195 -8.32 -7.14 17.35
N LYS A 196 -7.52 -8.04 17.93
CA LYS A 196 -6.22 -7.67 18.51
C LYS A 196 -5.31 -7.07 17.44
N GLY A 197 -4.66 -5.93 17.76
CA GLY A 197 -3.81 -5.22 16.78
C GLY A 197 -4.59 -4.58 15.63
N GLY A 198 -5.86 -4.19 15.86
CA GLY A 198 -6.68 -3.49 14.87
C GLY A 198 -7.27 -4.38 13.77
N PHE A 199 -7.04 -5.69 13.82
CA PHE A 199 -7.46 -6.63 12.78
C PHE A 199 -8.42 -7.70 13.29
N ALA A 200 -9.57 -7.83 12.60
CA ALA A 200 -10.57 -8.88 12.79
C ALA A 200 -10.91 -9.56 11.47
N MET A 201 -11.00 -10.89 11.49
CA MET A 201 -11.31 -11.79 10.38
C MET A 201 -12.43 -12.78 10.73
N PRO A 202 -13.61 -12.33 11.20
CA PRO A 202 -14.66 -13.24 11.62
C PRO A 202 -15.25 -14.06 10.46
N THR A 203 -15.04 -13.63 9.22
CA THR A 203 -15.52 -14.27 7.99
C THR A 203 -14.39 -14.35 6.97
N PHE A 204 -14.55 -15.19 5.93
CA PHE A 204 -13.62 -15.20 4.79
C PHE A 204 -13.57 -13.82 4.12
N ALA A 205 -14.72 -13.17 3.93
CA ALA A 205 -14.79 -11.84 3.32
C ALA A 205 -13.97 -10.82 4.11
N LYS A 206 -14.03 -10.83 5.44
CA LYS A 206 -13.25 -9.92 6.30
C LYS A 206 -11.77 -10.26 6.34
N LEU A 207 -11.40 -11.54 6.28
CA LEU A 207 -10.00 -11.96 6.09
C LEU A 207 -9.41 -11.36 4.81
N MET A 208 -10.15 -11.42 3.71
CA MET A 208 -9.70 -10.93 2.41
C MET A 208 -9.79 -9.40 2.27
N GLU A 209 -10.65 -8.75 3.04
CA GLU A 209 -10.73 -7.29 3.14
C GLU A 209 -9.51 -6.71 3.86
N GLY A 210 -9.08 -7.34 4.96
CA GLY A 210 -7.97 -6.85 5.79
C GLY A 210 -8.36 -5.65 6.67
N PRO A 211 -7.45 -5.15 7.54
CA PRO A 211 -7.68 -3.93 8.30
C PRO A 211 -7.55 -2.67 7.42
N PRO A 212 -7.94 -1.48 7.92
CA PRO A 212 -7.79 -0.22 7.18
C PRO A 212 -6.36 0.07 6.71
N GLU A 213 -5.34 -0.49 7.38
CA GLU A 213 -3.94 -0.28 7.02
C GLU A 213 -3.43 -1.18 5.87
N GLY A 214 -4.22 -2.14 5.37
CA GLY A 214 -3.87 -2.93 4.19
C GLY A 214 -4.46 -4.34 4.17
N VAL A 215 -4.13 -5.12 3.14
CA VAL A 215 -4.62 -6.50 2.96
C VAL A 215 -3.73 -7.50 3.72
N VAL A 216 -4.34 -8.51 4.34
CA VAL A 216 -3.62 -9.55 5.12
C VAL A 216 -3.21 -10.74 4.26
N VAL A 217 -3.98 -11.03 3.20
CA VAL A 217 -3.74 -12.14 2.27
C VAL A 217 -3.72 -11.61 0.83
N PHE A 218 -2.59 -11.74 0.14
CA PHE A 218 -2.49 -11.45 -1.29
C PHE A 218 -2.64 -12.75 -2.10
N PRO A 219 -3.75 -12.94 -2.83
CA PRO A 219 -3.96 -14.13 -3.65
C PRO A 219 -2.80 -14.35 -4.65
N GLY A 220 -2.17 -15.53 -4.58
CA GLY A 220 -1.07 -15.93 -5.44
C GLY A 220 0.31 -15.43 -5.01
N ASP A 221 0.41 -14.64 -3.94
CA ASP A 221 1.67 -14.04 -3.47
C ASP A 221 1.94 -14.36 -2.00
N VAL A 222 2.67 -15.46 -1.79
CA VAL A 222 3.02 -15.96 -0.46
C VAL A 222 3.93 -14.97 0.29
N ILE A 223 4.91 -14.40 -0.42
CA ILE A 223 5.95 -13.56 0.19
C ILE A 223 5.33 -12.24 0.67
N ALA A 224 4.45 -11.65 -0.12
CA ALA A 224 3.83 -10.38 0.24
C ALA A 224 2.66 -10.53 1.23
N SER A 225 2.13 -11.74 1.43
CA SER A 225 1.02 -12.00 2.34
C SER A 225 1.46 -11.87 3.79
N ARG A 226 0.99 -10.81 4.46
CA ARG A 226 1.27 -10.53 5.89
C ARG A 226 0.88 -11.69 6.81
N LEU A 227 -0.17 -12.45 6.45
CA LEU A 227 -0.54 -13.69 7.15
C LEU A 227 0.63 -14.68 7.23
N ILE A 228 1.33 -14.90 6.11
CA ILE A 228 2.44 -15.86 6.03
C ILE A 228 3.68 -15.30 6.72
N GLU A 229 4.05 -14.06 6.40
CA GLU A 229 5.22 -13.37 6.98
C GLU A 229 5.19 -13.39 8.51
N THR A 230 4.06 -13.03 9.12
CA THR A 230 3.93 -12.95 10.58
C THR A 230 3.98 -14.31 11.26
N ILE A 231 3.59 -15.39 10.57
CA ILE A 231 3.71 -16.76 11.07
C ILE A 231 5.16 -17.26 10.92
N GLU A 232 5.81 -16.99 9.79
CA GLU A 232 7.20 -17.40 9.51
C GLU A 232 8.22 -16.74 10.43
N THR A 233 8.03 -15.45 10.69
CA THR A 233 8.87 -14.67 11.61
C THR A 233 8.63 -15.01 13.08
N GLY A 234 7.58 -15.81 13.37
CA GLY A 234 7.18 -16.17 14.72
C GLY A 234 6.50 -15.05 15.51
N ASP A 235 6.18 -13.92 14.85
CA ASP A 235 5.49 -12.79 15.45
C ASP A 235 4.04 -13.12 15.83
N MET A 236 3.42 -14.08 15.11
CA MET A 236 2.09 -14.61 15.35
C MET A 236 2.07 -16.14 15.25
N PRO A 237 1.23 -16.84 16.05
CA PRO A 237 0.35 -16.33 17.09
C PRO A 237 1.07 -16.05 18.43
N ARG A 238 0.81 -14.89 19.04
CA ARG A 238 1.32 -14.56 20.39
C ARG A 238 0.49 -15.26 21.46
N GLY A 239 1.15 -15.89 22.44
CA GLY A 239 0.48 -16.54 23.57
C GLY A 239 0.37 -18.07 23.47
N GLY A 240 1.28 -18.74 22.74
CA GLY A 240 1.49 -20.19 22.85
C GLY A 240 0.84 -21.07 21.78
N GLY A 241 -0.05 -20.52 20.94
CA GLY A 241 -0.61 -21.24 19.79
C GLY A 241 0.36 -21.27 18.61
N LYS A 242 1.31 -22.20 18.52
CA LYS A 242 2.18 -22.29 17.34
C LYS A 242 1.44 -22.92 16.14
N VAL A 243 1.68 -22.37 14.95
CA VAL A 243 1.30 -22.99 13.67
C VAL A 243 2.41 -23.99 13.33
N SER A 244 2.05 -25.25 13.06
CA SER A 244 3.05 -26.26 12.67
C SER A 244 3.58 -25.98 11.26
N LYS A 245 4.70 -26.61 10.88
CA LYS A 245 5.27 -26.45 9.54
C LYS A 245 4.28 -26.91 8.46
N GLU A 246 3.58 -28.00 8.70
CA GLU A 246 2.57 -28.57 7.80
C GLU A 246 1.36 -27.66 7.64
N GLN A 247 0.92 -27.03 8.74
CA GLN A 247 -0.17 -26.04 8.72
C GLN A 247 0.25 -24.78 7.97
N LEU A 248 1.48 -24.32 8.17
CA LEU A 248 2.04 -23.18 7.43
C LEU A 248 2.15 -23.51 5.93
N ASP A 249 2.60 -24.70 5.57
CA ASP A 249 2.70 -25.13 4.18
C ASP A 249 1.30 -25.21 3.52
N THR A 250 0.28 -25.66 4.26
CA THR A 250 -1.12 -25.62 3.82
C THR A 250 -1.59 -24.18 3.54
N LEU A 251 -1.31 -23.24 4.44
CA LEU A 251 -1.64 -21.82 4.24
C LEU A 251 -0.92 -21.23 3.02
N LYS A 252 0.38 -21.53 2.85
CA LYS A 252 1.17 -21.08 1.69
C LYS A 252 0.64 -21.64 0.38
N GLN A 253 0.26 -22.91 0.37
CA GLN A 253 -0.27 -23.57 -0.82
C GLN A 253 -1.65 -23.00 -1.20
N TRP A 254 -2.54 -22.77 -0.24
CA TRP A 254 -3.80 -22.08 -0.46
C TRP A 254 -3.60 -20.66 -1.03
N VAL A 255 -2.69 -19.88 -0.43
CA VAL A 255 -2.34 -18.54 -0.95
C VAL A 255 -1.81 -18.64 -2.38
N THR A 256 -0.88 -19.54 -2.65
CA THR A 256 -0.31 -19.78 -3.99
C THR A 256 -1.39 -20.12 -5.02
N GLN A 257 -2.42 -20.88 -4.62
CA GLN A 257 -3.55 -21.26 -5.46
C GLN A 257 -4.59 -20.14 -5.66
N GLY A 258 -4.29 -18.94 -5.18
CA GLY A 258 -5.13 -17.75 -5.35
C GLY A 258 -6.12 -17.52 -4.22
N ALA A 259 -5.86 -18.07 -3.03
CA ALA A 259 -6.63 -17.83 -1.80
C ALA A 259 -8.15 -17.95 -2.02
N LYS A 260 -8.58 -19.01 -2.70
CA LYS A 260 -9.98 -19.19 -3.11
C LYS A 260 -10.85 -19.59 -1.92
N PHE A 261 -12.11 -19.16 -1.96
CA PHE A 261 -13.15 -19.66 -1.07
C PHE A 261 -13.97 -20.73 -1.78
N ASP A 262 -14.13 -21.87 -1.13
CA ASP A 262 -14.90 -23.02 -1.62
C ASP A 262 -16.10 -23.35 -0.72
N GLY A 263 -16.45 -22.45 0.19
CA GLY A 263 -17.63 -22.58 1.05
C GLY A 263 -18.90 -21.98 0.45
N PRO A 264 -20.05 -22.21 1.12
CA PRO A 264 -21.35 -21.78 0.63
C PRO A 264 -21.56 -20.26 0.70
N ASP A 265 -20.99 -19.59 1.70
CA ASP A 265 -21.12 -18.15 1.90
C ASP A 265 -19.82 -17.54 2.50
N PRO A 266 -19.12 -16.65 1.77
CA PRO A 266 -17.89 -16.02 2.26
C PRO A 266 -18.13 -15.04 3.42
N THR A 267 -19.38 -14.69 3.70
CA THR A 267 -19.78 -13.83 4.83
C THR A 267 -20.22 -14.62 6.06
N ALA A 268 -20.27 -15.95 5.98
CA ALA A 268 -20.51 -16.81 7.14
C ALA A 268 -19.35 -16.74 8.15
N MET A 269 -19.66 -16.92 9.43
CA MET A 269 -18.66 -16.95 10.51
C MET A 269 -17.69 -18.11 10.30
N LEU A 270 -16.37 -17.86 10.39
CA LEU A 270 -15.37 -18.93 10.27
C LEU A 270 -15.55 -20.02 11.33
N THR A 271 -16.09 -19.68 12.49
CA THR A 271 -16.39 -20.65 13.55
C THR A 271 -17.48 -21.64 13.17
N SER A 272 -18.44 -21.27 12.32
CA SER A 272 -19.50 -22.20 11.88
C SER A 272 -19.00 -23.19 10.83
N LEU A 273 -17.97 -22.83 10.07
CA LEU A 273 -17.33 -23.71 9.09
C LEU A 273 -16.57 -24.88 9.74
N LYS A 274 -16.15 -24.74 11.01
CA LYS A 274 -15.48 -25.82 11.76
C LYS A 274 -16.45 -26.90 12.25
N SER A 275 -17.73 -26.58 12.43
CA SER A 275 -18.66 -27.44 13.19
C SER A 275 -19.56 -28.33 12.37
N GLY A 276 -19.56 -28.27 11.03
CA GLY A 276 -20.33 -29.19 10.18
C GLY A 276 -21.86 -29.22 10.42
N GLU A 277 -22.40 -28.31 11.23
CA GLU A 277 -23.82 -28.22 11.54
C GLU A 277 -24.42 -27.00 10.85
N ALA A 278 -25.13 -27.26 9.76
CA ALA A 278 -26.24 -26.43 9.35
C ALA A 278 -27.37 -26.64 10.37
N THR A 279 -27.58 -25.68 11.26
CA THR A 279 -28.86 -25.55 11.97
C THR A 279 -29.75 -24.59 11.17
N PRO A 280 -30.91 -25.04 10.66
CA PRO A 280 -31.98 -24.14 10.28
C PRO A 280 -32.76 -23.83 11.56
N ASP A 281 -32.49 -22.66 12.14
CA ASP A 281 -33.46 -21.81 12.87
C ASP A 281 -32.69 -20.75 13.66
N THR A 282 -32.43 -19.65 12.99
CA THR A 282 -32.39 -18.33 13.61
C THR A 282 -33.21 -17.44 12.69
N PRO A 283 -34.21 -16.70 13.19
CA PRO A 283 -34.98 -15.80 12.35
C PRO A 283 -34.00 -14.89 11.63
N ALA A 284 -34.21 -14.75 10.32
CA ALA A 284 -33.45 -13.84 9.48
C ALA A 284 -33.21 -12.54 10.25
N THR A 285 -31.96 -12.29 10.66
CA THR A 285 -31.54 -10.94 10.96
C THR A 285 -31.77 -10.19 9.66
N PRO A 286 -32.74 -9.25 9.61
CA PRO A 286 -32.87 -8.44 8.43
C PRO A 286 -31.51 -7.75 8.24
N GLU A 287 -31.05 -7.76 6.99
CA GLU A 287 -30.07 -6.79 6.50
C GLU A 287 -30.36 -5.47 7.23
N PRO A 288 -29.41 -4.92 8.02
CA PRO A 288 -29.76 -3.85 8.93
C PRO A 288 -30.34 -2.72 8.08
N ASP A 289 -31.63 -2.45 8.28
CA ASP A 289 -32.20 -1.14 8.07
C ASP A 289 -31.17 -0.18 8.66
N GLN A 290 -30.62 0.69 7.80
CA GLN A 290 -29.73 1.74 8.24
C GLN A 290 -30.42 2.43 9.43
N PRO A 291 -29.79 2.52 10.61
CA PRO A 291 -30.43 3.15 11.74
C PRO A 291 -30.85 4.56 11.30
N THR A 292 -32.14 4.83 11.51
CA THR A 292 -32.88 6.05 11.18
C THR A 292 -31.96 7.27 11.22
N MET A 293 -31.78 7.84 10.03
CA MET A 293 -30.99 9.02 9.69
C MET A 293 -30.72 9.94 10.88
N VAL A 294 -29.45 10.03 11.28
CA VAL A 294 -28.96 11.22 11.94
C VAL A 294 -29.10 12.38 10.95
N GLY A 295 -29.96 13.34 11.26
CA GLY A 295 -30.17 14.50 10.39
C GLY A 295 -28.87 15.30 10.23
N LYS A 296 -28.65 15.89 9.06
CA LYS A 296 -27.58 16.87 8.88
C LYS A 296 -27.83 18.07 9.81
N PRO A 297 -26.80 18.65 10.47
CA PRO A 297 -26.94 19.89 11.23
C PRO A 297 -27.62 20.97 10.40
N THR A 298 -28.58 21.66 11.00
CA THR A 298 -29.36 22.72 10.34
C THR A 298 -28.80 24.12 10.62
N GLY A 299 -27.82 24.22 11.52
CA GLY A 299 -27.22 25.47 11.98
C GLY A 299 -27.95 26.10 13.18
N ASN A 300 -29.04 25.48 13.63
CA ASN A 300 -29.82 25.92 14.80
C ASN A 300 -29.48 25.13 16.07
N GLU A 301 -28.64 24.10 15.95
CA GLU A 301 -28.17 23.27 17.05
C GLU A 301 -27.22 24.05 17.96
N THR A 302 -27.37 23.89 19.27
CA THR A 302 -26.50 24.53 20.27
C THR A 302 -25.30 23.65 20.63
N VAL A 303 -25.38 22.34 20.36
CA VAL A 303 -24.31 21.38 20.67
C VAL A 303 -23.81 20.70 19.39
N SER A 304 -22.50 20.74 19.18
CA SER A 304 -21.82 20.07 18.08
C SER A 304 -21.33 18.69 18.48
N PHE A 305 -21.68 17.67 17.70
CA PHE A 305 -21.15 16.33 17.92
C PHE A 305 -19.62 16.29 17.90
N SER A 306 -18.99 16.91 16.89
CA SER A 306 -17.54 16.80 16.69
C SER A 306 -16.73 17.62 17.70
N LYS A 307 -17.29 18.74 18.18
CA LYS A 307 -16.60 19.68 19.08
C LYS A 307 -16.90 19.42 20.55
N ASP A 308 -18.12 19.01 20.89
CA ASP A 308 -18.58 18.96 22.27
C ASP A 308 -18.81 17.53 22.76
N VAL A 309 -19.45 16.66 21.95
CA VAL A 309 -19.84 15.31 22.38
C VAL A 309 -18.74 14.27 22.18
N ALA A 310 -18.21 14.17 20.96
CA ALA A 310 -17.22 13.16 20.60
C ALA A 310 -15.96 13.21 21.48
N PRO A 311 -15.41 14.39 21.89
CA PRO A 311 -14.29 14.45 22.82
C PRO A 311 -14.58 13.80 24.17
N LEU A 312 -15.77 14.07 24.74
CA LEU A 312 -16.22 13.47 26.00
C LEU A 312 -16.29 11.94 25.90
N LEU A 313 -16.81 11.42 24.79
CA LEU A 313 -16.88 9.99 24.55
C LEU A 313 -15.48 9.37 24.38
N VAL A 314 -14.60 10.02 23.61
CA VAL A 314 -13.22 9.55 23.42
C VAL A 314 -12.45 9.49 24.73
N GLU A 315 -12.58 10.49 25.58
CA GLU A 315 -11.89 10.54 26.87
C GLU A 315 -12.42 9.47 27.85
N ASN A 316 -13.75 9.33 27.94
CA ASN A 316 -14.37 8.56 29.02
C ASN A 316 -14.70 7.10 28.64
N CYS A 317 -14.86 6.79 27.35
CA CYS A 317 -15.30 5.48 26.88
C CYS A 317 -14.18 4.62 26.24
N THR A 318 -12.97 5.18 26.07
CA THR A 318 -11.78 4.45 25.61
C THR A 318 -11.37 3.33 26.56
N GLY A 319 -11.02 2.18 25.98
CA GLY A 319 -10.58 0.96 26.64
C GLY A 319 -11.68 -0.10 26.80
N CYS A 320 -12.96 0.30 26.81
CA CYS A 320 -14.11 -0.61 26.98
C CYS A 320 -15.10 -0.58 25.80
N HIS A 321 -15.35 0.59 25.22
CA HIS A 321 -16.27 0.76 24.08
C HIS A 321 -15.58 1.34 22.83
N LEU A 322 -14.46 2.05 23.03
CA LEU A 322 -13.57 2.60 22.02
C LEU A 322 -12.18 1.95 22.14
N ASP A 323 -11.57 1.53 21.03
CA ASP A 323 -10.26 0.86 21.02
C ASP A 323 -10.15 -0.29 22.04
N ALA A 324 -11.28 -0.95 22.31
CA ALA A 324 -11.37 -1.96 23.34
C ALA A 324 -10.79 -3.28 22.85
N MET A 325 -9.86 -3.87 23.62
CA MET A 325 -9.39 -5.23 23.35
C MET A 325 -10.51 -6.27 23.51
N GLN A 326 -11.46 -5.99 24.40
CA GLN A 326 -12.69 -6.74 24.61
C GLN A 326 -13.84 -5.75 24.85
N THR A 327 -14.75 -5.66 23.89
CA THR A 327 -15.90 -4.76 23.95
C THR A 327 -16.85 -5.16 25.07
N ARG A 328 -17.25 -4.20 25.91
CA ARG A 328 -18.20 -4.44 27.00
C ARG A 328 -19.65 -4.25 26.52
N GLY A 329 -20.54 -5.17 26.89
CA GLY A 329 -21.98 -5.11 26.60
C GLY A 329 -22.33 -5.02 25.11
N GLY A 330 -21.50 -5.61 24.24
CA GLY A 330 -21.69 -5.59 22.78
C GLY A 330 -21.58 -4.21 22.13
N LEU A 331 -21.40 -3.14 22.90
CA LEU A 331 -21.47 -1.76 22.43
C LEU A 331 -20.12 -1.29 21.90
N ARG A 332 -20.07 -1.10 20.59
CA ARG A 332 -18.93 -0.52 19.87
C ARG A 332 -19.16 0.95 19.61
N MET A 333 -18.16 1.78 19.89
CA MET A 333 -18.24 3.23 19.71
C MET A 333 -17.13 3.77 18.81
N ASP A 334 -16.35 2.90 18.13
CA ASP A 334 -15.22 3.33 17.28
C ASP A 334 -15.66 4.30 16.19
N THR A 335 -16.91 4.18 15.72
CA THR A 335 -17.58 5.17 14.87
C THR A 335 -18.99 5.47 15.41
N LEU A 336 -19.56 6.61 15.03
CA LEU A 336 -20.95 6.93 15.38
C LEU A 336 -21.93 5.89 14.78
N ALA A 337 -21.65 5.38 13.58
CA ALA A 337 -22.44 4.31 12.98
C ALA A 337 -22.48 3.04 13.86
N GLN A 338 -21.35 2.68 14.45
CA GLN A 338 -21.29 1.53 15.36
C GLN A 338 -22.05 1.80 16.65
N MET A 339 -21.93 3.01 17.20
CA MET A 339 -22.66 3.44 18.40
C MET A 339 -24.18 3.39 18.16
N LEU A 340 -24.65 3.86 17.00
CA LEU A 340 -26.07 3.85 16.62
C LEU A 340 -26.65 2.45 16.42
N ARG A 341 -25.84 1.45 16.06
CA ARG A 341 -26.29 0.04 16.02
C ARG A 341 -26.68 -0.48 17.40
N GLY A 342 -26.17 0.15 18.47
CA GLY A 342 -26.41 -0.27 19.83
C GLY A 342 -25.52 -1.44 20.27
N GLY A 343 -25.79 -1.92 21.49
CA GLY A 343 -25.12 -3.08 22.07
C GLY A 343 -26.12 -4.16 22.48
N ASP A 344 -25.71 -5.04 23.39
CA ASP A 344 -26.55 -6.14 23.89
C ASP A 344 -27.84 -5.65 24.57
N SER A 345 -27.85 -4.39 25.03
CA SER A 345 -29.01 -3.71 25.63
C SER A 345 -29.87 -2.94 24.61
N GLY A 346 -29.63 -3.11 23.31
CA GLY A 346 -30.32 -2.40 22.23
C GLY A 346 -29.74 -1.02 21.95
N SER A 347 -30.57 -0.13 21.39
CA SER A 347 -30.15 1.23 21.01
C SER A 347 -29.69 2.02 22.24
N VAL A 348 -28.53 2.67 22.13
CA VAL A 348 -27.99 3.53 23.19
C VAL A 348 -28.58 4.92 23.19
N MET A 349 -29.26 5.32 22.12
CA MET A 349 -29.77 6.68 21.97
C MET A 349 -31.07 6.73 21.18
N LYS A 350 -31.91 7.69 21.54
CA LYS A 350 -33.19 8.00 20.91
C LYS A 350 -33.13 9.45 20.45
N PRO A 351 -32.77 9.72 19.18
CA PRO A 351 -32.76 11.08 18.64
C PRO A 351 -34.08 11.81 18.92
N GLY A 352 -34.00 13.04 19.42
CA GLY A 352 -35.13 13.85 19.86
C GLY A 352 -35.49 13.71 21.35
N ASP A 353 -34.90 12.76 22.07
CA ASP A 353 -35.24 12.48 23.47
C ASP A 353 -34.00 12.02 24.26
N GLY A 354 -33.18 13.00 24.67
CA GLY A 354 -31.93 12.74 25.39
C GLY A 354 -32.13 12.08 26.76
N GLU A 355 -33.13 12.51 27.51
CA GLU A 355 -33.40 12.02 28.86
C GLU A 355 -33.89 10.56 28.88
N ALA A 356 -34.65 10.14 27.86
CA ALA A 356 -35.04 8.74 27.70
C ALA A 356 -33.96 7.86 27.07
N SER A 357 -32.84 8.44 26.61
CA SER A 357 -31.78 7.69 25.96
C SER A 357 -30.95 6.89 26.95
N LEU A 358 -30.72 5.60 26.63
CA LEU A 358 -30.00 4.67 27.49
C LEU A 358 -28.59 5.16 27.85
N LEU A 359 -27.90 5.85 26.92
CA LEU A 359 -26.60 6.47 27.18
C LEU A 359 -26.66 7.44 28.36
N VAL A 360 -27.61 8.38 28.35
CA VAL A 360 -27.76 9.39 29.41
C VAL A 360 -28.15 8.72 30.73
N GLN A 361 -29.04 7.73 30.68
CA GLN A 361 -29.44 6.97 31.88
C GLN A 361 -28.27 6.17 32.48
N LYS A 362 -27.41 5.58 31.65
CA LYS A 362 -26.18 4.89 32.08
C LYS A 362 -25.18 5.86 32.68
N LEU A 363 -25.00 7.04 32.09
CA LEU A 363 -24.09 8.08 32.63
C LEU A 363 -24.55 8.59 34.00
N ARG A 364 -25.86 8.76 34.19
CA ARG A 364 -26.44 9.17 35.49
C ARG A 364 -26.59 8.04 36.49
N GLY A 365 -26.43 6.79 36.06
CA GLY A 365 -26.63 5.61 36.91
C GLY A 365 -28.10 5.30 37.22
N SER A 366 -29.04 5.81 36.43
CA SER A 366 -30.47 5.53 36.57
C SER A 366 -30.91 4.25 35.84
N ALA A 367 -30.02 3.61 35.08
CA ALA A 367 -30.27 2.34 34.39
C ALA A 367 -29.10 1.36 34.55
N GLY A 368 -29.19 0.47 35.54
CA GLY A 368 -28.14 -0.53 35.84
C GLY A 368 -26.82 0.13 36.28
N ASP A 369 -25.69 -0.53 35.97
CA ASP A 369 -24.37 0.01 36.36
C ASP A 369 -24.07 1.36 35.69
N ARG A 370 -23.65 2.32 36.52
CA ARG A 370 -23.24 3.65 36.07
C ARG A 370 -21.98 3.59 35.21
N MET A 371 -21.95 4.36 34.14
CA MET A 371 -20.78 4.55 33.28
C MET A 371 -20.12 5.92 33.51
N PRO A 372 -18.79 6.03 33.42
CA PRO A 372 -17.84 4.96 33.12
C PRO A 372 -17.65 3.99 34.30
N ALA A 373 -17.56 2.69 34.01
CA ALA A 373 -17.38 1.65 35.02
C ALA A 373 -15.93 1.54 35.53
N GLY A 374 -15.69 0.64 36.49
CA GLY A 374 -14.34 0.31 36.95
C GLY A 374 -13.72 1.35 37.88
N GLY A 375 -14.55 2.09 38.62
CA GLY A 375 -14.09 3.11 39.58
C GLY A 375 -13.60 4.40 38.93
N ARG A 376 -13.79 4.58 37.63
CA ARG A 376 -13.52 5.85 36.94
C ARG A 376 -14.46 6.95 37.46
N PRO A 377 -13.98 8.21 37.55
CA PRO A 377 -14.84 9.32 37.93
C PRO A 377 -16.07 9.43 37.02
N PRO A 378 -17.25 9.78 37.57
CA PRO A 378 -18.40 10.11 36.74
C PRO A 378 -18.12 11.38 35.92
N LEU A 379 -18.75 11.48 34.75
CA LEU A 379 -18.78 12.73 34.00
C LEU A 379 -19.49 13.82 34.84
N SER A 380 -19.14 15.09 34.60
CA SER A 380 -19.83 16.19 35.25
C SER A 380 -21.27 16.31 34.74
N ASP A 381 -22.16 16.91 35.55
CA ASP A 381 -23.55 17.14 35.13
C ASP A 381 -23.63 17.98 33.84
N ASN A 382 -22.70 18.93 33.66
CA ASN A 382 -22.60 19.74 32.44
C ASN A 382 -22.23 18.89 31.22
N ASP A 383 -21.29 17.96 31.34
CA ASP A 383 -20.90 17.07 30.24
C ASP A 383 -22.04 16.12 29.86
N ILE A 384 -22.73 15.57 30.85
CA ILE A 384 -23.91 14.73 30.64
C ILE A 384 -25.02 15.56 29.97
N GLN A 385 -25.19 16.83 30.37
CA GLN A 385 -26.16 17.74 29.79
C GLN A 385 -25.83 18.06 28.32
N LEU A 386 -24.56 18.23 27.95
CA LEU A 386 -24.16 18.39 26.54
C LEU A 386 -24.58 17.19 25.70
N ILE A 387 -24.29 15.97 26.18
CA ILE A 387 -24.68 14.73 25.52
C ILE A 387 -26.20 14.62 25.40
N SER A 388 -26.95 14.90 26.48
CA SER A 388 -28.42 14.87 26.49
C SER A 388 -29.02 15.89 25.53
N THR A 389 -28.47 17.11 25.50
CA THR A 389 -28.93 18.20 24.62
C THR A 389 -28.70 17.85 23.15
N TRP A 390 -27.51 17.38 22.79
CA TRP A 390 -27.22 16.93 21.42
C TRP A 390 -28.20 15.84 20.95
N ILE A 391 -28.48 14.84 21.80
CA ILE A 391 -29.46 13.80 21.44
C ILE A 391 -30.86 14.40 21.27
N SER A 392 -31.26 15.32 22.16
CA SER A 392 -32.56 16.01 22.11
C SER A 392 -32.71 16.89 20.86
N GLU A 393 -31.60 17.44 20.35
CA GLU A 393 -31.54 18.18 19.07
C GLU A 393 -31.59 17.26 17.83
N GLY A 394 -31.85 15.96 18.03
CA GLY A 394 -31.94 14.96 16.96
C GLY A 394 -30.62 14.26 16.67
N ALA A 395 -29.64 14.36 17.57
CA ALA A 395 -28.32 13.75 17.47
C ALA A 395 -27.56 14.10 16.19
N LYS A 396 -27.84 15.27 15.61
CA LYS A 396 -27.44 15.63 14.24
C LYS A 396 -25.92 15.60 14.05
N VAL A 397 -25.51 15.15 12.86
CA VAL A 397 -24.11 14.98 12.47
C VAL A 397 -23.98 15.09 10.96
N ASP A 398 -22.85 15.58 10.48
CA ASP A 398 -22.54 15.48 9.06
C ASP A 398 -22.34 14.01 8.67
N GLU A 399 -22.97 13.59 7.57
CA GLU A 399 -22.94 12.20 7.08
C GLU A 399 -21.50 11.67 6.92
N ALA A 400 -20.57 12.53 6.50
CA ALA A 400 -19.16 12.20 6.37
C ALA A 400 -18.51 11.73 7.69
N LEU A 401 -19.02 12.18 8.84
CA LEU A 401 -18.48 11.83 10.16
C LEU A 401 -19.07 10.53 10.72
N VAL A 402 -20.19 10.04 10.18
CA VAL A 402 -20.91 8.85 10.71
C VAL A 402 -20.03 7.60 10.71
N GLN A 403 -19.28 7.40 9.63
CA GLN A 403 -18.36 6.26 9.48
C GLN A 403 -16.91 6.61 9.84
N THR A 404 -16.63 7.88 10.17
CA THR A 404 -15.28 8.31 10.51
C THR A 404 -14.94 7.85 11.93
N PRO A 405 -13.74 7.30 12.17
CA PRO A 405 -13.34 6.93 13.52
C PRO A 405 -13.47 8.11 14.49
N MET A 406 -14.09 7.90 15.65
CA MET A 406 -14.45 8.98 16.57
C MET A 406 -13.22 9.79 17.02
N LYS A 407 -12.08 9.13 17.19
CA LYS A 407 -10.79 9.78 17.47
C LYS A 407 -10.30 10.70 16.35
N VAL A 408 -10.60 10.37 15.09
CA VAL A 408 -10.28 11.22 13.94
C VAL A 408 -11.20 12.43 13.91
N VAL A 409 -12.50 12.24 14.20
CA VAL A 409 -13.46 13.35 14.29
C VAL A 409 -13.04 14.37 15.34
N THR A 410 -12.69 13.92 16.55
CA THR A 410 -12.26 14.83 17.64
C THR A 410 -10.93 15.50 17.31
N ALA A 411 -10.00 14.75 16.72
CA ALA A 411 -8.71 15.26 16.27
C ALA A 411 -8.87 16.38 15.24
N GLN A 412 -9.70 16.17 14.22
CA GLN A 412 -9.98 17.16 13.17
C GLN A 412 -10.70 18.39 13.73
N ALA A 413 -11.69 18.19 14.60
CA ALA A 413 -12.41 19.30 15.22
C ALA A 413 -11.48 20.19 16.04
N TRP A 414 -10.63 19.60 16.87
CA TRP A 414 -9.62 20.33 17.64
C TRP A 414 -8.62 21.04 16.71
N LEU A 415 -8.07 20.34 15.72
CA LEU A 415 -7.14 20.93 14.75
C LEU A 415 -7.75 22.08 13.97
N SER A 416 -9.05 22.08 13.69
CA SER A 416 -9.69 23.18 12.95
C SER A 416 -9.77 24.49 13.77
N ALA A 417 -9.70 24.40 15.10
CA ALA A 417 -9.87 25.52 16.01
C ALA A 417 -8.58 25.94 16.74
N ALA A 418 -7.63 25.02 16.90
CA ALA A 418 -6.37 25.26 17.59
C ALA A 418 -5.49 26.26 16.82
N ALA A 419 -4.65 27.01 17.53
CA ALA A 419 -3.59 27.80 16.92
C ALA A 419 -2.41 26.92 16.51
N SER A 420 -1.64 27.33 15.48
CA SER A 420 -0.46 26.59 15.01
C SER A 420 0.57 26.28 16.10
N SER A 421 0.71 27.17 17.10
CA SER A 421 1.58 26.94 18.26
C SER A 421 1.06 25.83 19.17
N GLU A 422 -0.26 25.75 19.40
CA GLU A 422 -0.89 24.68 20.17
C GLU A 422 -0.79 23.35 19.44
N VAL A 423 -0.97 23.35 18.11
CA VAL A 423 -0.75 22.15 17.29
C VAL A 423 0.70 21.69 17.35
N SER A 424 1.66 22.62 17.28
CA SER A 424 3.08 22.29 17.40
C SER A 424 3.43 21.73 18.77
N GLN A 425 2.89 22.30 19.86
CA GLN A 425 3.08 21.80 21.22
C GLN A 425 2.50 20.40 21.38
N ARG A 426 1.28 20.17 20.89
CA ARG A 426 0.66 18.85 20.96
C ARG A 426 1.43 17.78 20.20
N ARG A 427 2.00 18.13 19.04
CA ARG A 427 2.87 17.23 18.27
C ARG A 427 4.20 16.94 18.97
N ALA A 428 4.73 17.90 19.74
CA ALA A 428 5.91 17.68 20.57
C ALA A 428 5.63 16.66 21.68
N GLU A 429 4.50 16.80 22.40
CA GLU A 429 4.07 15.82 23.42
C GLU A 429 3.90 14.42 22.82
N ILE A 430 3.26 14.33 21.65
CA ILE A 430 3.07 13.07 20.93
C ILE A 430 4.42 12.46 20.53
N ALA A 431 5.36 13.27 20.04
CA ALA A 431 6.69 12.79 19.68
C ALA A 431 7.39 12.16 20.89
N GLU A 432 7.39 12.84 22.04
CA GLU A 432 7.99 12.29 23.28
C GLU A 432 7.32 10.99 23.73
N ASP A 433 5.99 10.92 23.68
CA ASP A 433 5.23 9.72 24.02
C ASP A 433 5.53 8.55 23.06
N GLU A 434 5.64 8.83 21.77
CA GLU A 434 5.94 7.83 20.74
C GLU A 434 7.39 7.31 20.86
N PHE A 435 8.36 8.17 21.14
CA PHE A 435 9.73 7.74 21.43
C PHE A 435 9.80 6.91 22.72
N ARG A 436 9.06 7.30 23.77
CA ARG A 436 8.97 6.53 25.01
C ARG A 436 8.37 5.14 24.76
N LEU A 437 7.32 5.06 23.94
CA LEU A 437 6.68 3.80 23.56
C LEU A 437 7.63 2.92 22.71
N ALA A 438 8.46 3.52 21.87
CA ALA A 438 9.48 2.84 21.08
C ALA A 438 10.71 2.41 21.93
N GLY A 439 10.74 2.70 23.24
CA GLY A 439 11.81 2.29 24.14
C GLY A 439 13.03 3.22 24.16
N ALA A 440 12.90 4.45 23.66
CA ALA A 440 13.97 5.44 23.75
C ALA A 440 14.20 5.90 25.20
N ASP A 441 15.46 6.25 25.51
CA ASP A 441 15.80 6.89 26.77
C ASP A 441 15.50 8.38 26.66
N VAL A 442 14.47 8.81 27.39
CA VAL A 442 14.00 10.21 27.42
C VAL A 442 15.09 11.21 27.81
N ASN A 443 16.16 10.77 28.49
CA ASN A 443 17.27 11.66 28.87
C ASN A 443 18.24 11.92 27.72
N ARG A 444 18.24 11.07 26.69
CA ARG A 444 19.09 11.20 25.48
C ARG A 444 18.30 11.69 24.27
N LEU A 445 16.97 11.68 24.36
CA LEU A 445 16.10 12.25 23.36
C LEU A 445 16.33 13.76 23.28
N GLN A 446 16.67 14.24 22.09
CA GLN A 446 16.89 15.65 21.81
C GLN A 446 15.96 16.10 20.69
N ASN A 447 15.75 17.41 20.59
CA ASN A 447 15.08 18.00 19.44
C ASN A 447 15.81 19.22 18.88
N HIS A 448 15.61 19.45 17.58
CA HIS A 448 16.01 20.63 16.85
C HIS A 448 14.79 21.24 16.16
N GLN A 449 14.69 22.56 16.14
CA GLN A 449 13.53 23.28 15.62
C GLN A 449 13.91 24.05 14.36
N SER A 450 13.14 23.89 13.28
CA SER A 450 13.20 24.73 12.08
C SER A 450 11.88 25.49 11.89
N ASP A 451 11.70 26.19 10.78
CA ASP A 451 10.46 26.93 10.49
C ASP A 451 9.24 26.01 10.45
N HIS A 452 9.33 24.87 9.75
CA HIS A 452 8.21 23.95 9.52
C HIS A 452 8.32 22.64 10.30
N PHE A 453 9.48 22.34 10.90
CA PHE A 453 9.72 21.03 11.51
C PHE A 453 10.23 21.11 12.95
N ALA A 454 9.81 20.12 13.75
CA ALA A 454 10.46 19.73 14.99
C ALA A 454 11.11 18.35 14.76
N VAL A 455 12.44 18.30 14.77
CA VAL A 455 13.23 17.09 14.49
C VAL A 455 13.67 16.47 15.80
N TRP A 456 13.35 15.20 16.03
CA TRP A 456 13.54 14.47 17.28
C TRP A 456 14.41 13.23 17.06
N GLY A 457 15.29 12.91 18.00
CA GLY A 457 16.03 11.64 17.96
C GLY A 457 17.08 11.50 19.05
N GLU A 458 17.59 10.28 19.22
CA GLU A 458 18.75 9.95 20.07
C GLU A 458 20.06 10.02 19.26
N VAL A 459 20.30 11.14 18.58
CA VAL A 459 21.51 11.40 17.78
C VAL A 459 22.11 12.75 18.15
N SER A 460 23.32 13.05 17.67
CA SER A 460 23.95 14.35 17.90
C SER A 460 23.08 15.54 17.43
N PRO A 461 23.15 16.71 18.11
CA PRO A 461 22.50 17.94 17.65
C PRO A 461 22.80 18.30 16.20
N ALA A 462 24.03 18.09 15.74
CA ALA A 462 24.45 18.35 14.36
C ALA A 462 23.69 17.47 13.36
N THR A 463 23.47 16.18 13.68
CA THR A 463 22.67 15.29 12.83
C THR A 463 21.21 15.75 12.76
N LEU A 464 20.62 16.20 13.89
CA LEU A 464 19.25 16.73 13.91
C LEU A 464 19.14 18.00 13.06
N GLU A 465 20.12 18.91 13.16
CA GLU A 465 20.22 20.13 12.36
C GLU A 465 20.31 19.81 10.86
N THR A 466 21.22 18.92 10.44
CA THR A 466 21.33 18.49 9.04
C THR A 466 20.04 17.89 8.49
N VAL A 467 19.32 17.10 9.30
CA VAL A 467 18.00 16.56 8.92
C VAL A 467 16.98 17.68 8.75
N ALA A 468 16.97 18.66 9.66
CA ALA A 468 16.07 19.80 9.61
C ALA A 468 16.32 20.65 8.35
N GLU A 469 17.57 20.99 8.06
CA GLU A 469 17.96 21.75 6.86
C GLU A 469 17.58 20.99 5.57
N SER A 470 17.83 19.68 5.55
CA SER A 470 17.46 18.82 4.41
C SER A 470 15.94 18.77 4.19
N ALA A 471 15.16 18.76 5.28
CA ALA A 471 13.70 18.76 5.21
C ALA A 471 13.15 20.12 4.75
N GLU A 472 13.71 21.23 5.22
CA GLU A 472 13.35 22.57 4.72
C GLU A 472 13.67 22.70 3.22
N ALA A 473 14.86 22.25 2.79
CA ALA A 473 15.22 22.25 1.38
C ALA A 473 14.26 21.40 0.52
N ALA A 474 13.86 20.23 1.01
CA ALA A 474 12.87 19.37 0.37
C ALA A 474 11.50 20.05 0.26
N LEU A 475 11.05 20.74 1.32
CA LEU A 475 9.80 21.50 1.29
C LEU A 475 9.86 22.66 0.29
N GLN A 476 11.00 23.36 0.20
CA GLN A 476 11.24 24.39 -0.81
C GLN A 476 11.24 23.85 -2.24
N GLN A 477 11.71 22.61 -2.45
CA GLN A 477 11.56 21.95 -3.74
C GLN A 477 10.10 21.61 -4.04
N ALA A 478 9.36 21.06 -3.07
CA ALA A 478 7.96 20.70 -3.23
C ALA A 478 7.09 21.92 -3.55
N ARG A 479 7.36 23.08 -2.93
CA ARG A 479 6.70 24.38 -3.20
C ARG A 479 6.63 24.76 -4.67
N LYS A 480 7.64 24.39 -5.47
CA LYS A 480 7.68 24.68 -6.92
C LYS A 480 6.58 23.96 -7.70
N PHE A 481 6.04 22.88 -7.15
CA PHE A 481 5.01 22.04 -7.76
C PHE A 481 3.65 22.15 -7.06
N LEU A 482 3.62 22.65 -5.82
CA LEU A 482 2.42 22.73 -4.99
C LEU A 482 1.94 24.20 -4.90
N PRO A 483 0.91 24.60 -5.66
CA PRO A 483 0.43 25.98 -5.67
C PRO A 483 -0.20 26.37 -4.33
N LYS A 484 0.13 27.53 -3.76
CA LYS A 484 -0.58 28.07 -2.58
C LYS A 484 -2.05 28.37 -2.94
N ALA A 485 -2.99 28.10 -2.02
CA ALA A 485 -4.36 28.56 -2.15
C ALA A 485 -4.50 30.01 -1.69
N ASP A 486 -5.35 30.76 -2.36
CA ASP A 486 -5.62 32.15 -2.03
C ASP A 486 -6.25 32.24 -0.63
N GLY A 487 -5.70 33.08 0.24
CA GLY A 487 -6.20 33.30 1.60
C GLY A 487 -5.80 32.26 2.64
N SER A 488 -4.98 31.25 2.32
CA SER A 488 -4.50 30.30 3.34
C SER A 488 -3.49 30.98 4.28
N PRO A 489 -3.68 30.89 5.63
CA PRO A 489 -2.78 31.53 6.60
C PRO A 489 -1.40 30.88 6.62
N GLU A 490 -1.34 29.56 6.35
CA GLU A 490 -0.09 28.80 6.27
C GLU A 490 0.06 28.14 4.88
N ASP A 491 1.31 27.95 4.46
CA ASP A 491 1.63 27.32 3.19
C ASP A 491 1.60 25.79 3.29
N PHE A 492 2.10 25.22 4.41
CA PHE A 492 2.17 23.78 4.67
C PHE A 492 2.13 23.51 6.17
N PHE A 493 1.40 22.45 6.54
CA PHE A 493 1.17 21.95 7.89
C PHE A 493 0.50 22.96 8.82
N HIS A 494 -0.63 22.59 9.43
CA HIS A 494 -1.15 23.37 10.55
C HIS A 494 -0.21 23.17 11.75
N GLY A 495 0.64 24.16 12.07
CA GLY A 495 1.76 24.00 13.00
C GLY A 495 2.88 23.09 12.49
N LYS A 496 4.02 23.03 13.21
CA LYS A 496 5.21 22.26 12.78
C LYS A 496 4.92 20.77 12.64
N ALA A 497 5.44 20.14 11.60
CA ALA A 497 5.45 18.69 11.45
C ALA A 497 6.63 18.08 12.23
N SER A 498 6.50 16.84 12.69
CA SER A 498 7.58 16.15 13.40
C SER A 498 8.48 15.37 12.42
N ILE A 499 9.77 15.28 12.69
CA ILE A 499 10.67 14.34 12.01
C ILE A 499 11.33 13.47 13.06
N TYR A 500 11.18 12.15 12.96
CA TYR A 500 11.76 11.18 13.88
C TYR A 500 13.01 10.58 13.26
N VAL A 501 14.15 10.89 13.85
CA VAL A 501 15.48 10.45 13.41
C VAL A 501 15.87 9.22 14.21
N LEU A 502 15.92 8.08 13.51
CA LEU A 502 16.20 6.78 14.10
C LEU A 502 17.60 6.34 13.63
N PRO A 503 18.58 6.15 14.53
CA PRO A 503 19.97 5.97 14.14
C PRO A 503 20.22 4.67 13.37
N LYS A 504 19.42 3.63 13.63
CA LYS A 504 19.55 2.33 12.96
C LYS A 504 18.24 1.90 12.33
N ARG A 505 18.38 1.07 11.30
CA ARG A 505 17.25 0.41 10.62
C ARG A 505 16.46 -0.54 11.54
N TYR A 506 17.10 -1.05 12.60
CA TYR A 506 16.42 -1.81 13.65
C TYR A 506 15.47 -0.91 14.45
N ASP A 507 15.97 0.22 14.99
CA ASP A 507 15.20 1.20 15.75
C ASP A 507 14.00 1.72 14.93
N TYR A 508 14.19 1.93 13.63
CA TYR A 508 13.12 2.27 12.68
C TYR A 508 12.01 1.19 12.57
N SER A 509 12.38 -0.08 12.61
CA SER A 509 11.39 -1.18 12.55
C SER A 509 10.65 -1.33 13.87
N GLU A 510 11.37 -1.24 14.99
CA GLU A 510 10.78 -1.31 16.32
C GLU A 510 9.87 -0.11 16.58
N PHE A 511 10.25 1.09 16.13
CA PHE A 511 9.37 2.26 16.17
C PHE A 511 8.05 1.98 15.45
N ALA A 512 8.08 1.53 14.20
CA ALA A 512 6.85 1.21 13.46
C ALA A 512 6.04 0.09 14.15
N LYS A 513 6.71 -0.91 14.74
CA LYS A 513 6.05 -2.00 15.45
C LYS A 513 5.34 -1.53 16.72
N MET A 514 6.01 -0.69 17.52
CA MET A 514 5.51 -0.24 18.82
C MET A 514 4.53 0.92 18.70
N VAL A 515 4.83 1.90 17.84
CA VAL A 515 4.04 3.13 17.69
C VAL A 515 2.94 2.98 16.65
N GLU A 516 3.22 2.28 15.55
CA GLU A 516 2.26 2.17 14.44
C GLU A 516 1.55 0.82 14.40
N GLY A 517 1.94 -0.14 15.24
CA GLY A 517 1.34 -1.47 15.27
C GLY A 517 1.54 -2.27 13.98
N ARG A 518 2.55 -1.92 13.16
CA ARG A 518 2.79 -2.56 11.87
C ARG A 518 4.27 -2.83 11.60
N SER A 519 4.55 -3.85 10.78
CA SER A 519 5.86 -4.01 10.17
C SER A 519 6.05 -3.00 9.04
N VAL A 520 7.31 -2.65 8.77
CA VAL A 520 7.74 -1.82 7.65
C VAL A 520 8.60 -2.65 6.69
N PRO A 521 8.45 -2.47 5.37
CA PRO A 521 9.25 -3.18 4.38
C PRO A 521 10.76 -3.03 4.59
N ALA A 522 11.52 -4.09 4.31
CA ALA A 522 12.96 -4.19 4.61
C ALA A 522 13.78 -3.06 3.96
N GLU A 523 13.40 -2.64 2.76
CA GLU A 523 14.06 -1.62 1.96
C GLU A 523 13.67 -0.19 2.33
N TRP A 524 12.61 0.01 3.14
CA TRP A 524 12.24 1.34 3.60
C TRP A 524 13.29 1.89 4.57
N GLN A 525 13.74 3.10 4.29
CA GLN A 525 14.63 3.89 5.14
C GLN A 525 13.96 5.16 5.65
N SER A 526 12.78 5.47 5.12
CA SER A 526 11.93 6.53 5.61
C SER A 526 10.48 6.27 5.22
N HIS A 527 9.57 6.86 5.97
CA HIS A 527 8.16 6.93 5.61
C HIS A 527 7.52 8.15 6.29
N TRP A 528 6.27 8.43 5.95
CA TRP A 528 5.49 9.49 6.58
C TRP A 528 4.12 8.97 7.03
N LYS A 529 3.54 9.67 8.00
CA LYS A 529 2.18 9.45 8.49
C LYS A 529 1.46 10.78 8.67
N TYR A 530 0.18 10.78 8.29
CA TYR A 530 -0.71 11.91 8.47
C TYR A 530 -2.10 11.44 8.88
N ASP A 531 -2.59 11.91 10.03
CA ASP A 531 -3.98 11.73 10.48
C ASP A 531 -4.63 13.06 10.90
N GLY A 532 -3.98 14.17 10.54
CA GLY A 532 -4.28 15.52 11.01
C GLY A 532 -3.41 15.92 12.19
N ILE A 533 -3.51 15.19 13.32
CA ILE A 533 -2.77 15.53 14.55
C ILE A 533 -1.34 15.07 14.39
N ARG A 534 -1.15 13.80 14.04
CA ARG A 534 0.14 13.28 13.62
C ARG A 534 0.38 13.76 12.20
N ALA A 535 1.44 14.54 12.05
CA ALA A 535 2.04 14.85 10.76
C ALA A 535 3.54 14.66 10.95
N TYR A 536 4.05 13.47 10.62
CA TYR A 536 5.46 13.17 10.82
C TYR A 536 6.11 12.42 9.66
N VAL A 537 7.44 12.54 9.60
CA VAL A 537 8.35 11.71 8.80
C VAL A 537 9.24 10.92 9.75
N ALA A 538 9.30 9.60 9.62
CA ALA A 538 10.31 8.79 10.29
C ALA A 538 11.42 8.46 9.31
N VAL A 539 12.68 8.64 9.69
CA VAL A 539 13.85 8.48 8.82
C VAL A 539 15.01 7.81 9.54
N VAL A 540 15.69 6.90 8.83
CA VAL A 540 16.95 6.32 9.27
C VAL A 540 18.08 7.30 8.96
N ALA A 541 18.69 7.88 10.00
CA ALA A 541 19.85 8.75 9.86
C ALA A 541 20.77 8.57 11.07
N SER A 542 22.03 8.25 10.79
CA SER A 542 23.08 8.07 11.80
C SER A 542 24.10 9.19 11.68
N GLU A 543 24.93 9.37 12.69
CA GLU A 543 26.02 10.37 12.67
C GLU A 543 27.07 10.14 11.56
N ARG A 544 27.07 8.95 10.93
CA ARG A 544 27.95 8.62 9.79
C ARG A 544 27.32 8.83 8.43
N ALA A 545 26.00 9.10 8.38
CA ALA A 545 25.33 9.33 7.11
C ALA A 545 25.77 10.68 6.55
N SER A 546 26.11 10.71 5.27
CA SER A 546 26.39 11.95 4.56
C SER A 546 25.13 12.81 4.43
N GLU A 547 25.30 14.12 4.26
CA GLU A 547 24.19 15.04 4.00
C GLU A 547 23.37 14.62 2.77
N GLU A 548 24.02 14.12 1.72
CA GLU A 548 23.36 13.64 0.50
C GLU A 548 22.49 12.40 0.78
N GLU A 549 22.97 11.45 1.58
CA GLU A 549 22.17 10.29 2.01
C GLU A 549 20.98 10.69 2.87
N ILE A 550 21.16 11.64 3.79
CA ILE A 550 20.07 12.18 4.63
C ILE A 550 19.03 12.85 3.74
N ALA A 551 19.48 13.78 2.87
CA ALA A 551 18.63 14.48 1.92
C ALA A 551 17.82 13.49 1.08
N GLY A 552 18.48 12.51 0.46
CA GLY A 552 17.84 11.48 -0.36
C GLY A 552 16.74 10.69 0.37
N ARG A 553 16.84 10.50 1.69
CA ARG A 553 15.83 9.82 2.50
C ARG A 553 14.67 10.73 2.93
N VAL A 554 14.88 12.04 3.06
CA VAL A 554 13.83 12.97 3.53
C VAL A 554 13.03 13.63 2.41
N VAL A 555 13.59 13.77 1.19
CA VAL A 555 12.92 14.57 0.14
C VAL A 555 11.52 14.04 -0.20
N ALA A 556 11.42 12.75 -0.55
CA ALA A 556 10.15 12.13 -0.93
C ALA A 556 9.09 12.11 0.19
N PRO A 557 9.39 11.71 1.44
CA PRO A 557 8.38 11.71 2.50
C PRO A 557 7.98 13.12 2.93
N VAL A 558 8.88 14.11 2.96
CA VAL A 558 8.52 15.51 3.24
C VAL A 558 7.60 16.07 2.15
N ALA A 559 7.94 15.83 0.89
CA ALA A 559 7.09 16.21 -0.23
C ALA A 559 5.71 15.53 -0.16
N SER A 560 5.66 14.25 0.20
CA SER A 560 4.41 13.50 0.35
C SER A 560 3.56 14.04 1.50
N LEU A 561 4.19 14.37 2.64
CA LEU A 561 3.52 14.98 3.79
C LEU A 561 2.95 16.36 3.42
N ALA A 562 3.69 17.15 2.64
CA ALA A 562 3.20 18.42 2.10
C ALA A 562 1.97 18.22 1.21
N VAL A 563 1.93 17.17 0.38
CA VAL A 563 0.79 16.85 -0.49
C VAL A 563 -0.44 16.38 0.29
N VAL A 564 -0.28 15.49 1.27
CA VAL A 564 -1.43 15.00 2.06
C VAL A 564 -2.02 16.10 2.94
N SER A 565 -1.19 17.04 3.42
CA SER A 565 -1.63 18.19 4.24
C SER A 565 -2.46 19.23 3.48
N ARG A 566 -2.66 19.06 2.17
CA ARG A 566 -3.40 20.00 1.32
C ARG A 566 -4.89 20.04 1.60
N GLY A 567 -5.47 18.98 2.16
CA GLY A 567 -6.88 18.97 2.44
C GLY A 567 -7.34 17.62 2.92
N GLU A 568 -8.56 17.60 3.44
CA GLU A 568 -9.15 16.38 3.96
C GLU A 568 -9.39 15.35 2.85
N GLY A 569 -9.13 14.08 3.18
CA GLY A 569 -9.38 12.96 2.28
C GLY A 569 -8.39 12.81 1.13
N VAL A 570 -7.26 13.52 1.11
CA VAL A 570 -6.17 13.25 0.16
C VAL A 570 -5.61 11.84 0.44
N PRO A 571 -5.70 10.90 -0.50
CA PRO A 571 -5.35 9.51 -0.23
C PRO A 571 -3.83 9.29 -0.26
N ARG A 572 -3.36 8.32 0.54
CA ARG A 572 -1.93 7.99 0.66
C ARG A 572 -1.25 7.74 -0.68
N TRP A 573 -1.86 6.97 -1.58
CA TRP A 573 -1.28 6.67 -2.90
C TRP A 573 -1.00 7.96 -3.69
N PHE A 574 -1.89 8.95 -3.61
CA PHE A 574 -1.74 10.20 -4.34
C PHE A 574 -0.60 11.03 -3.76
N ALA A 575 -0.58 11.16 -2.43
CA ALA A 575 0.46 11.89 -1.71
C ALA A 575 1.85 11.26 -1.88
N GLN A 576 1.96 9.95 -1.66
CA GLN A 576 3.20 9.18 -1.81
C GLN A 576 3.71 9.20 -3.25
N GLY A 577 2.82 8.98 -4.21
CA GLY A 577 3.15 8.99 -5.63
C GLY A 577 3.66 10.35 -6.09
N LEU A 578 2.93 11.42 -5.75
CA LEU A 578 3.30 12.78 -6.13
C LEU A 578 4.56 13.25 -5.44
N GLY A 579 4.68 13.02 -4.12
CA GLY A 579 5.86 13.39 -3.35
C GLY A 579 7.13 12.74 -3.90
N THR A 580 7.06 11.46 -4.26
CA THR A 580 8.18 10.77 -4.91
C THR A 580 8.45 11.27 -6.32
N ALA A 581 7.40 11.48 -7.13
CA ALA A 581 7.54 11.93 -8.53
C ALA A 581 8.16 13.34 -8.65
N ILE A 582 7.82 14.27 -7.75
CA ILE A 582 8.42 15.62 -7.75
C ILE A 582 9.85 15.65 -7.19
N SER A 583 10.20 14.64 -6.40
CA SER A 583 11.53 14.47 -5.80
C SER A 583 12.52 13.76 -6.74
N GLY A 584 12.04 12.85 -7.60
CA GLY A 584 12.82 11.99 -8.49
C GLY A 584 13.48 12.67 -9.71
N GLY A 585 13.78 13.96 -9.65
CA GLY A 585 14.39 14.72 -10.76
C GLY A 585 15.70 14.14 -11.29
N GLU A 586 16.47 13.45 -10.45
CA GLU A 586 17.80 12.91 -10.79
C GLU A 586 17.76 11.51 -11.42
N SER A 587 16.79 10.65 -11.09
CA SER A 587 16.69 9.29 -11.64
C SER A 587 16.28 9.24 -13.11
N LYS A 588 15.92 10.38 -13.72
CA LYS A 588 15.49 10.47 -15.12
C LYS A 588 16.62 10.15 -16.11
N ARG A 589 17.88 10.20 -15.68
CA ARG A 589 19.05 10.02 -16.55
C ARG A 589 19.64 8.60 -16.54
N ASP A 590 19.28 7.74 -15.59
CA ASP A 590 19.75 6.35 -15.55
C ASP A 590 18.79 5.43 -16.32
N ARG A 591 19.22 5.03 -17.53
CA ARG A 591 18.46 4.13 -18.40
C ARG A 591 18.21 2.76 -17.75
N ASN A 592 19.18 2.21 -17.01
CA ASN A 592 19.05 0.88 -16.40
C ASN A 592 18.09 0.91 -15.22
N ALA A 593 18.17 1.94 -14.36
CA ALA A 593 17.20 2.15 -13.29
C ALA A 593 15.77 2.33 -13.84
N ASN A 594 15.62 3.07 -14.94
CA ASN A 594 14.33 3.25 -15.61
C ASN A 594 13.79 1.95 -16.20
N MET A 595 14.62 1.11 -16.82
CA MET A 595 14.20 -0.20 -17.34
C MET A 595 13.75 -1.14 -16.22
N ARG A 596 14.44 -1.15 -15.08
CA ARG A 596 14.03 -1.93 -13.89
C ARG A 596 12.69 -1.43 -13.36
N ARG A 597 12.54 -0.11 -13.17
CA ARG A 597 11.27 0.49 -12.72
C ARG A 597 10.11 0.12 -13.64
N GLN A 598 10.33 0.15 -14.96
CA GLN A 598 9.32 -0.23 -15.93
C GLN A 598 8.95 -1.72 -15.85
N ALA A 599 9.94 -2.61 -15.72
CA ALA A 599 9.68 -4.04 -15.60
C ALA A 599 8.88 -4.37 -14.33
N GLU A 600 9.24 -3.76 -13.20
CA GLU A 600 8.53 -3.92 -11.94
C GLU A 600 7.10 -3.35 -11.99
N LEU A 601 6.92 -2.22 -12.69
CA LEU A 601 5.60 -1.62 -12.91
C LEU A 601 4.69 -2.56 -13.70
N VAL A 602 5.19 -3.18 -14.77
CA VAL A 602 4.42 -4.16 -15.56
C VAL A 602 3.98 -5.33 -14.69
N THR A 603 4.85 -5.83 -13.80
CA THR A 603 4.48 -6.88 -12.85
C THR A 603 3.37 -6.43 -11.89
N ALA A 604 3.47 -5.21 -11.32
CA ALA A 604 2.46 -4.67 -10.41
C ALA A 604 1.11 -4.43 -11.11
N VAL A 605 1.12 -3.92 -12.34
CA VAL A 605 -0.08 -3.69 -13.15
C VAL A 605 -0.74 -5.01 -13.58
N GLY A 606 0.07 -6.03 -13.89
CA GLY A 606 -0.42 -7.36 -14.28
C GLY A 606 -1.19 -8.08 -13.18
N SER A 607 -0.93 -7.79 -11.90
CA SER A 607 -1.65 -8.41 -10.77
C SER A 607 -2.99 -7.75 -10.44
N LEU A 608 -3.33 -6.61 -11.05
CA LEU A 608 -4.56 -5.87 -10.76
C LEU A 608 -5.63 -6.05 -11.84
N LYS A 609 -6.88 -6.26 -11.39
CA LYS A 609 -8.04 -6.33 -12.29
C LYS A 609 -8.64 -4.95 -12.54
N SER A 610 -8.60 -4.05 -11.55
CA SER A 610 -9.20 -2.72 -11.62
C SER A 610 -8.43 -1.69 -10.78
N GLY A 611 -8.68 -0.41 -11.04
CA GLY A 611 -8.25 0.72 -10.21
C GLY A 611 -8.89 0.67 -8.82
N LYS A 612 -10.09 0.11 -8.69
CA LYS A 612 -10.70 -0.16 -7.38
C LYS A 612 -9.84 -1.11 -6.53
N ASP A 613 -9.26 -2.14 -7.14
CA ASP A 613 -8.36 -3.06 -6.42
C ASP A 613 -7.12 -2.33 -5.90
N PHE A 614 -6.53 -1.45 -6.71
CA PHE A 614 -5.40 -0.61 -6.27
C PHE A 614 -5.78 0.31 -5.12
N LEU A 615 -6.88 1.05 -5.29
CA LEU A 615 -7.34 2.04 -4.31
C LEU A 615 -7.79 1.40 -2.98
N ASN A 616 -8.23 0.15 -3.03
CA ASN A 616 -8.57 -0.65 -1.84
C ASN A 616 -7.36 -1.38 -1.24
N GLY A 617 -6.12 -1.05 -1.65
CA GLY A 617 -4.92 -1.59 -1.02
C GLY A 617 -4.61 -3.05 -1.35
N LYS A 618 -5.12 -3.60 -2.47
CA LYS A 618 -4.84 -4.99 -2.89
C LYS A 618 -3.45 -5.21 -3.47
N LEU A 619 -2.55 -4.23 -3.34
CA LEU A 619 -1.13 -4.40 -3.62
C LEU A 619 -0.31 -4.32 -2.33
N PRO A 620 0.79 -5.09 -2.24
CA PRO A 620 1.81 -4.89 -1.22
C PRO A 620 2.31 -3.44 -1.24
N PRO A 621 2.67 -2.83 -0.09
CA PRO A 621 3.00 -1.40 0.00
C PRO A 621 4.06 -0.95 -1.00
N GLU A 622 5.07 -1.78 -1.27
CA GLU A 622 6.17 -1.47 -2.18
C GLU A 622 5.70 -1.39 -3.63
N ARG A 623 4.78 -2.29 -4.03
CA ARG A 623 4.18 -2.28 -5.37
C ARG A 623 3.17 -1.16 -5.50
N ALA A 624 2.41 -0.90 -4.44
CA ALA A 624 1.45 0.20 -4.39
C ALA A 624 2.17 1.56 -4.55
N ASP A 625 3.29 1.77 -3.86
CA ASP A 625 4.10 2.97 -3.95
C ASP A 625 4.67 3.14 -5.37
N ARG A 626 5.21 2.09 -5.99
CA ARG A 626 5.71 2.15 -7.37
C ARG A 626 4.62 2.53 -8.37
N MET A 627 3.44 1.93 -8.24
CA MET A 627 2.29 2.26 -9.08
C MET A 627 1.81 3.69 -8.84
N ALA A 628 1.77 4.12 -7.59
CA ALA A 628 1.44 5.49 -7.20
C ALA A 628 2.38 6.51 -7.86
N VAL A 629 3.69 6.26 -7.88
CA VAL A 629 4.66 7.13 -8.59
C VAL A 629 4.33 7.21 -10.08
N ALA A 630 4.11 6.08 -10.74
CA ALA A 630 3.85 6.05 -12.18
C ALA A 630 2.52 6.75 -12.56
N ILE A 631 1.48 6.62 -11.72
CA ILE A 631 0.23 7.37 -11.87
C ILE A 631 0.48 8.87 -11.68
N ALA A 632 1.25 9.26 -10.67
CA ALA A 632 1.59 10.65 -10.42
C ALA A 632 2.42 11.27 -11.54
N GLU A 633 3.36 10.54 -12.14
CA GLU A 633 4.10 10.98 -13.32
C GLU A 633 3.17 11.22 -14.52
N SER A 634 2.15 10.36 -14.71
CA SER A 634 1.10 10.57 -15.70
C SER A 634 0.26 11.83 -15.42
N LEU A 635 -0.11 12.07 -14.16
CA LEU A 635 -0.82 13.28 -13.73
C LEU A 635 0.01 14.57 -13.93
N LEU A 636 1.32 14.49 -13.73
CA LEU A 636 2.27 15.59 -13.95
C LEU A 636 2.58 15.85 -15.43
N SER A 637 2.08 15.02 -16.35
CA SER A 637 2.34 15.16 -17.78
C SER A 637 1.79 16.50 -18.32
N ARG A 638 2.38 16.98 -19.43
CA ARG A 638 1.99 18.27 -20.04
C ARG A 638 0.50 18.33 -20.41
N GLN A 639 -0.10 17.21 -20.77
CA GLN A 639 -1.50 17.10 -21.16
C GLN A 639 -2.44 17.33 -19.96
N ASN A 640 -2.04 16.87 -18.77
CA ASN A 640 -2.84 16.90 -17.56
C ASN A 640 -2.59 18.13 -16.68
N ARG A 641 -1.52 18.90 -16.94
CA ARG A 641 -1.03 19.98 -16.07
C ARG A 641 -2.09 21.01 -15.64
N ARG A 642 -3.01 21.42 -16.54
CA ARG A 642 -4.04 22.42 -16.20
C ARG A 642 -5.08 21.85 -15.23
N GLY A 643 -5.61 20.66 -15.54
CA GLY A 643 -6.57 19.96 -14.69
C GLY A 643 -5.98 19.60 -13.33
N PHE A 644 -4.75 19.10 -13.35
CA PHE A 644 -4.02 18.69 -12.15
C PHE A 644 -3.79 19.83 -11.15
N ALA A 645 -3.56 21.06 -11.63
CA ALA A 645 -3.42 22.22 -10.74
C ALA A 645 -4.71 22.52 -9.93
N ALA A 646 -5.89 22.16 -10.45
CA ALA A 646 -7.14 22.28 -9.69
C ALA A 646 -7.25 21.18 -8.62
N VAL A 647 -6.83 19.95 -8.94
CA VAL A 647 -6.79 18.82 -7.99
C VAL A 647 -5.98 19.16 -6.73
N LEU A 648 -4.90 19.94 -6.89
CA LEU A 648 -4.06 20.34 -5.75
C LEU A 648 -4.60 21.56 -4.99
N ARG A 649 -5.25 22.50 -5.66
CA ARG A 649 -5.74 23.75 -5.03
C ARG A 649 -7.04 23.56 -4.29
N ASN A 650 -8.02 22.92 -4.91
CA ASN A 650 -9.38 22.90 -4.38
C ASN A 650 -9.52 22.22 -3.01
N PRO A 651 -8.73 21.16 -2.67
CA PRO A 651 -8.76 20.59 -1.32
C PRO A 651 -8.40 21.57 -0.22
N GLN A 652 -7.53 22.56 -0.50
CA GLN A 652 -7.19 23.60 0.49
C GLN A 652 -8.34 24.55 0.77
N SER A 653 -9.26 24.68 -0.18
CA SER A 653 -10.47 25.50 -0.06
C SER A 653 -11.65 24.70 0.51
N GLY A 654 -11.40 23.50 1.06
CA GLY A 654 -12.41 22.65 1.69
C GLY A 654 -13.17 21.71 0.75
N GLN A 655 -12.80 21.63 -0.53
CA GLN A 655 -13.44 20.66 -1.44
C GLN A 655 -12.89 19.23 -1.19
N PRO A 656 -13.74 18.21 -0.96
CA PRO A 656 -13.27 16.84 -0.79
C PRO A 656 -12.43 16.35 -1.98
N PHE A 657 -11.32 15.65 -1.70
CA PHE A 657 -10.37 15.22 -2.74
C PHE A 657 -11.02 14.51 -3.96
N PRO A 658 -11.97 13.56 -3.81
CA PRO A 658 -12.58 12.91 -4.98
C PRO A 658 -13.30 13.90 -5.90
N GLN A 659 -13.96 14.92 -5.33
CA GLN A 659 -14.66 15.96 -6.07
C GLN A 659 -13.67 16.93 -6.74
N ALA A 660 -12.60 17.32 -6.02
CA ALA A 660 -11.52 18.13 -6.58
C ALA A 660 -10.82 17.40 -7.74
N PHE A 661 -10.58 16.10 -7.59
CA PHE A 661 -10.01 15.25 -8.62
C PHE A 661 -10.93 15.17 -9.84
N GLN A 662 -12.22 14.92 -9.64
CA GLN A 662 -13.19 14.88 -10.73
C GLN A 662 -13.32 16.23 -11.45
N ALA A 663 -13.33 17.35 -10.73
CA ALA A 663 -13.37 18.68 -11.32
C ALA A 663 -12.11 18.99 -12.15
N GLY A 664 -10.94 18.58 -11.67
CA GLY A 664 -9.67 18.81 -12.36
C GLY A 664 -9.44 17.88 -13.55
N MET A 665 -9.73 16.58 -13.38
CA MET A 665 -9.38 15.53 -14.35
C MET A 665 -10.54 15.10 -15.25
N ASN A 666 -11.75 15.63 -15.01
CA ASN A 666 -12.99 15.21 -15.66
C ASN A 666 -13.28 13.69 -15.55
N MET A 667 -12.73 13.05 -14.52
CA MET A 667 -12.85 11.62 -14.23
C MET A 667 -12.73 11.41 -12.73
N THR A 668 -13.42 10.40 -12.17
CA THR A 668 -13.18 10.00 -10.79
C THR A 668 -11.78 9.38 -10.63
N PRO A 669 -11.21 9.33 -9.42
CA PRO A 669 -9.93 8.66 -9.20
C PRO A 669 -9.92 7.21 -9.69
N ILE A 670 -10.99 6.44 -9.44
CA ILE A 670 -11.13 5.06 -9.91
C ILE A 670 -11.07 5.00 -11.44
N ALA A 671 -11.90 5.79 -12.12
CA ALA A 671 -11.97 5.79 -13.57
C ALA A 671 -10.64 6.22 -14.22
N TYR A 672 -9.94 7.17 -13.61
CA TYR A 672 -8.62 7.59 -14.09
C TYR A 672 -7.60 6.45 -13.97
N VAL A 673 -7.56 5.77 -12.82
CA VAL A 673 -6.65 4.62 -12.61
C VAL A 673 -7.01 3.47 -13.54
N ASP A 674 -8.29 3.19 -13.79
CA ASP A 674 -8.72 2.18 -14.76
C ASP A 674 -8.24 2.49 -16.18
N ALA A 675 -8.43 3.73 -16.65
CA ALA A 675 -7.95 4.16 -17.95
C ALA A 675 -6.41 4.10 -18.05
N TRP A 676 -5.71 4.49 -16.98
CA TRP A 676 -4.26 4.38 -16.89
C TRP A 676 -3.80 2.91 -16.92
N LEU A 677 -4.46 2.00 -16.20
CA LEU A 677 -4.15 0.57 -16.22
C LEU A 677 -4.33 -0.03 -17.61
N GLN A 678 -5.37 0.37 -18.36
CA GLN A 678 -5.57 -0.06 -19.75
C GLN A 678 -4.48 0.45 -20.69
N TRP A 679 -3.96 1.66 -20.45
CA TRP A 679 -2.89 2.24 -21.27
C TRP A 679 -1.51 1.59 -20.99
N VAL A 680 -1.25 1.15 -19.75
CA VAL A 680 0.03 0.51 -19.39
C VAL A 680 0.08 -0.97 -19.78
N LYS A 681 -1.06 -1.66 -19.81
CA LYS A 681 -1.19 -3.06 -20.27
C LYS A 681 -1.07 -3.14 -21.79
#